data_AF-A0A965TR67-F1
#
_entry.id   AF-A0A965TR67-F1
#
_cell.length_a   1.000
_cell.length_b   1.000
_cell.length_c   1.000
_cell.angle_alpha   90.00
_cell.angle_beta   90.00
_cell.angle_gamma   90.00
#
_symmetry.space_group_name_H-M   'P 1'
#
loop_
_entity.id
_entity.type
_entity.pdbx_description
1 polymer ?
#
loop_
_entity_poly.entity_id
_entity_poly.type
_entity_poly.pdbx_seq_one_letter_code
_entity_poly.pdbx_strand_id
1 'polypeptide(L)'
;MAAILFLILAWLSGTLLLQKTVGPFECLNVPEKALRLAGLWAAGLWTGLLPVTLLTYFTATWSAKVFQHTYPLQLANILLMSEMGLVLVFAAWPHARSIWSRSGRPLNLRPVLAPRSWPSGTGWTAGLVFASLALASFLMWDSFVIEQGQLAAGYSIFGDFAPHTALVRSFAVGWNWPTGYPHFAGDGIHYHFLFYFLCANLHYLGLPMDWSINLPSILSFMSVVILLALLARAVMHRVLAAILAPVLFFLRSSFALPLEIGQQWRLDAETVADVSVLSRLGRVTRTLWEMDHFIGTTPHDAWGLWTLNVYINQRHFLSGLAILILLILLMLPDLSKPAARWRTPVLDFPGTPALWLSEAKASLKAMHARQIVASLVWICLPFWHGSILVASLLVLLTWWLFLNRRFVWSLAGGLALASAVIQIRFFAGSGTESSAVNVQRFWGFIAEDTSWAGVLLYLLVVTGLALPVGWIAALELGRLARLLMAASTVLILFLFSVSLTVDVTANHKYLIIALLLASVPLAGVLARLLAHRSVAAKILAIGLIVVLTGTGLHEIRLLTNINRNKLPLPLESPVVSWIMEQTPPRSIFLTAPYHYHAFFYSGRQAYYGHAYYAWSAGHDTAERETLVKTLLSSTEENWPLVIEVLKDQKIDYLLIDDDLRNHPDFRVNEAFFNAHFQRVAEFPEQANTVIYDLRKWRDLA
;
A
#
# COMPACT_ATOMS: atom_id res chain seq x y z
N MET A 1 -9.18 -1.32 23.38
CA MET A 1 -7.99 -0.74 24.06
C MET A 1 -6.69 -1.45 23.67
N ALA A 2 -6.65 -2.78 23.57
CA ALA A 2 -5.43 -3.53 23.22
C ALA A 2 -4.85 -3.18 21.84
N ALA A 3 -5.68 -2.97 20.82
CA ALA A 3 -5.23 -2.59 19.48
C ALA A 3 -4.45 -1.26 19.46
N ILE A 4 -4.95 -0.25 20.16
CA ILE A 4 -4.27 1.05 20.28
C ILE A 4 -2.96 0.90 21.03
N LEU A 5 -2.95 0.09 22.10
CA LEU A 5 -1.71 -0.22 22.82
C LEU A 5 -0.68 -0.91 21.92
N PHE A 6 -1.09 -1.87 21.08
CA PHE A 6 -0.21 -2.52 20.10
C PHE A 6 0.45 -1.51 19.17
N LEU A 7 -0.33 -0.58 18.59
CA LEU A 7 0.19 0.47 17.72
C LEU A 7 1.18 1.38 18.46
N ILE A 8 0.86 1.80 19.69
CA ILE A 8 1.73 2.65 20.50
C ILE A 8 3.04 1.93 20.84
N LEU A 9 2.98 0.67 21.28
CA LEU A 9 4.18 -0.12 21.61
C LEU A 9 5.08 -0.34 20.39
N ALA A 10 4.50 -0.66 19.23
CA ALA A 10 5.25 -0.81 17.99
C ALA A 10 5.90 0.53 17.59
N TRP A 11 5.13 1.62 17.61
CA TRP A 11 5.63 2.97 17.28
C TRP A 11 6.75 3.43 18.22
N LEU A 12 6.59 3.25 19.53
CA LEU A 12 7.61 3.61 20.52
C LEU A 12 8.86 2.75 20.35
N SER A 13 8.71 1.46 20.07
CA SER A 13 9.85 0.55 19.80
C SER A 13 10.64 1.00 18.57
N GLY A 14 9.96 1.31 17.46
CA GLY A 14 10.60 1.80 16.24
C GLY A 14 11.22 3.19 16.40
N THR A 15 10.58 4.08 17.16
CA THR A 15 11.10 5.40 17.50
C THR A 15 12.34 5.30 18.37
N LEU A 16 12.34 4.42 19.39
CA LEU A 16 13.49 4.16 20.25
C LEU A 16 14.68 3.63 19.43
N LEU A 17 14.43 2.69 18.52
CA LEU A 17 15.43 2.17 17.60
C LEU A 17 16.05 3.31 16.79
N LEU A 18 15.23 4.11 16.10
CA LEU A 18 15.71 5.23 15.30
C LEU A 18 16.43 6.30 16.11
N GLN A 19 15.93 6.64 17.30
CA GLN A 19 16.54 7.65 18.15
C GLN A 19 17.94 7.22 18.61
N LYS A 20 18.14 5.93 18.91
CA LYS A 20 19.45 5.38 19.28
C LYS A 20 20.41 5.25 18.10
N THR A 21 19.91 5.09 16.88
CA THR A 21 20.76 4.80 15.71
C THR A 21 21.00 5.99 14.77
N VAL A 22 19.98 6.80 14.53
CA VAL A 22 19.98 7.91 13.56
C VAL A 22 19.68 9.26 14.24
N GLY A 23 19.15 9.25 15.47
CA GLY A 23 18.67 10.45 16.15
C GLY A 23 17.45 11.04 15.42
N PRO A 24 17.08 12.30 15.71
CA PRO A 24 16.01 13.00 15.01
C PRO A 24 16.51 13.56 13.66
N PHE A 25 17.11 12.71 12.81
CA PHE A 25 17.62 13.07 11.48
C PHE A 25 18.56 14.29 11.45
N GLU A 26 19.41 14.45 12.46
CA GLU A 26 20.37 15.57 12.51
C GLU A 26 21.37 15.55 11.35
N CYS A 27 21.65 14.36 10.82
CA CYS A 27 22.49 14.15 9.64
C CYS A 27 21.95 14.78 8.35
N LEU A 28 20.69 15.21 8.30
CA LEU A 28 20.07 15.78 7.11
C LEU A 28 20.20 17.31 6.99
N ASN A 29 20.85 17.98 7.95
CA ASN A 29 21.04 19.44 7.97
C ASN A 29 19.72 20.24 7.84
N VAL A 30 18.62 19.72 8.40
CA VAL A 30 17.32 20.38 8.45
C VAL A 30 17.21 21.20 9.75
N PRO A 31 17.16 22.54 9.69
CA PRO A 31 17.15 23.37 10.89
C PRO A 31 15.84 23.29 11.67
N GLU A 32 14.71 23.04 11.02
CA GLU A 32 13.39 22.99 11.65
C GLU A 32 13.26 21.73 12.51
N LYS A 33 13.51 21.88 13.82
CA LYS A 33 13.38 20.80 14.82
C LYS A 33 12.00 20.14 14.78
N ALA A 34 10.95 20.93 14.57
CA ALA A 34 9.57 20.45 14.48
C ALA A 34 9.39 19.41 13.36
N LEU A 35 9.88 19.71 12.16
CA LEU A 35 9.81 18.81 11.01
C LEU A 35 10.65 17.55 11.25
N ARG A 36 11.83 17.68 11.87
CA ARG A 36 12.66 16.53 12.22
C ARG A 36 11.99 15.60 13.23
N LEU A 37 11.28 16.14 14.23
CA LEU A 37 10.52 15.35 15.19
C LEU A 37 9.29 14.69 14.56
N ALA A 38 8.56 15.40 13.69
CA ALA A 38 7.48 14.81 12.92
C ALA A 38 8.00 13.68 12.01
N GLY A 39 9.15 13.88 11.36
CA GLY A 39 9.82 12.85 10.57
C GLY A 39 10.25 11.65 11.40
N LEU A 40 10.76 11.87 12.62
CA LEU A 40 11.07 10.78 13.55
C LEU A 40 9.81 10.01 13.97
N TRP A 41 8.68 10.70 14.19
CA TRP A 41 7.40 10.06 14.46
C TRP A 41 6.97 9.15 13.31
N ALA A 42 6.96 9.67 12.08
CA ALA A 42 6.55 8.93 10.89
C ALA A 42 7.50 7.76 10.58
N ALA A 43 8.80 8.00 10.64
CA ALA A 43 9.80 6.97 10.43
C ALA A 43 9.73 5.89 11.53
N GLY A 44 9.59 6.30 12.79
CA GLY A 44 9.48 5.43 13.96
C GLY A 44 8.27 4.52 13.91
N LEU A 45 7.17 5.00 13.31
CA LEU A 45 5.97 4.20 13.12
C LEU A 45 6.26 3.00 12.22
N TRP A 46 6.90 3.22 11.07
CA TRP A 46 7.15 2.16 10.08
C TRP A 46 8.34 1.28 10.46
N THR A 47 9.39 1.81 11.08
CA THR A 47 10.47 0.96 11.62
C THR A 47 9.99 0.06 12.76
N GLY A 48 8.88 0.41 13.42
CA GLY A 48 8.23 -0.41 14.43
C GLY A 48 7.23 -1.40 13.84
N LEU A 49 6.23 -0.91 13.09
CA LEU A 49 5.11 -1.72 12.62
C LEU A 49 5.53 -2.83 11.65
N LEU A 50 6.48 -2.58 10.73
CA LEU A 50 6.95 -3.60 9.78
C LEU A 50 7.46 -4.87 10.49
N PRO A 51 8.54 -4.79 11.31
CA PRO A 51 9.09 -5.98 11.95
C PRO A 51 8.12 -6.58 12.97
N VAL A 52 7.39 -5.76 13.74
CA VAL A 52 6.44 -6.27 14.74
C VAL A 52 5.30 -7.03 14.07
N THR A 53 4.78 -6.54 12.95
CA THR A 53 3.74 -7.24 12.19
C THR A 53 4.24 -8.57 11.64
N LEU A 54 5.45 -8.59 11.06
CA LEU A 54 6.06 -9.81 10.54
C LEU A 54 6.32 -10.84 11.66
N LEU A 55 6.84 -10.39 12.80
CA LEU A 55 7.06 -11.24 13.98
C LEU A 55 5.73 -11.75 14.54
N THR A 56 4.68 -10.92 14.55
CA THR A 56 3.34 -11.33 15.00
C THR A 56 2.81 -12.44 14.10
N TYR A 57 2.98 -12.30 12.78
CA TYR A 57 2.58 -13.31 11.82
C TYR A 57 3.29 -14.65 12.05
N PHE A 58 4.63 -14.64 12.17
CA PHE A 58 5.39 -15.89 12.35
C PHE A 58 5.16 -16.52 13.73
N THR A 59 4.99 -15.71 14.78
CA THR A 59 4.63 -16.20 16.11
C THR A 59 3.24 -16.82 16.11
N ALA A 60 2.27 -16.22 15.41
CA ALA A 60 0.95 -16.82 15.22
C ALA A 60 1.04 -18.12 14.41
N THR A 61 1.85 -18.15 13.34
CA THR A 61 2.06 -19.37 12.55
C THR A 61 2.65 -20.50 13.39
N TRP A 62 3.62 -20.19 14.26
CA TRP A 62 4.17 -21.15 15.21
C TRP A 62 3.11 -21.58 16.23
N SER A 63 2.36 -20.64 16.80
CA SER A 63 1.27 -20.93 17.74
C SER A 63 0.22 -21.85 17.13
N ALA A 64 -0.18 -21.63 15.87
CA ALA A 64 -1.16 -22.45 15.16
C ALA A 64 -0.70 -23.91 14.97
N LYS A 65 0.62 -24.14 14.87
CA LYS A 65 1.20 -25.48 14.75
C LYS A 65 1.31 -26.19 16.10
N VAL A 66 1.61 -25.45 17.17
CA VAL A 66 1.87 -26.01 18.49
C VAL A 66 0.60 -26.17 19.33
N PHE A 67 -0.31 -25.19 19.27
CA PHE A 67 -1.50 -25.12 20.12
C PHE A 67 -2.78 -25.22 19.28
N GLN A 68 -3.34 -26.43 19.21
CA GLN A 68 -4.51 -26.72 18.36
C GLN A 68 -5.82 -26.08 18.86
N HIS A 69 -5.91 -25.73 20.15
CA HIS A 69 -7.13 -25.20 20.78
C HIS A 69 -7.05 -23.72 21.16
N THR A 70 -5.94 -23.04 20.84
CA THR A 70 -5.76 -21.62 21.18
C THR A 70 -5.71 -20.81 19.90
N TYR A 71 -6.46 -19.70 19.87
CA TYR A 71 -6.47 -18.81 18.72
C TYR A 71 -5.04 -18.28 18.48
N PRO A 72 -4.45 -18.46 17.28
CA PRO A 72 -3.04 -18.16 17.04
C PRO A 72 -2.60 -16.72 17.37
N LEU A 73 -3.45 -15.73 17.12
CA LEU A 73 -3.16 -14.33 17.44
C LEU A 73 -3.14 -14.04 18.94
N GLN A 74 -3.81 -14.84 19.77
CA GLN A 74 -3.87 -14.59 21.20
C GLN A 74 -2.47 -14.66 21.81
N LEU A 75 -1.79 -15.80 21.60
CA LEU A 75 -0.44 -16.02 22.11
C LEU A 75 0.57 -15.07 21.47
N ALA A 76 0.48 -14.85 20.15
CA ALA A 76 1.36 -13.96 19.42
C ALA A 76 1.33 -12.53 19.98
N ASN A 77 0.13 -11.98 20.22
CA ASN A 77 -0.01 -10.64 20.78
C ASN A 77 0.47 -10.57 22.23
N ILE A 78 0.14 -11.54 23.08
CA ILE A 78 0.58 -11.56 24.48
C ILE A 78 2.11 -11.52 24.55
N LEU A 79 2.79 -12.39 23.79
CA LEU A 79 4.25 -12.47 23.79
C LEU A 79 4.89 -11.18 23.29
N LEU A 80 4.49 -10.70 22.11
CA LEU A 80 5.14 -9.54 21.49
C LEU A 80 4.82 -8.23 22.20
N MET A 81 3.59 -8.03 22.65
CA MET A 81 3.26 -6.83 23.43
C MET A 81 4.00 -6.80 24.76
N SER A 82 4.17 -7.95 25.42
CA SER A 82 4.95 -8.07 26.64
C SER A 82 6.43 -7.79 26.39
N GLU A 83 7.01 -8.37 25.33
CA GLU A 83 8.40 -8.14 24.93
C GLU A 83 8.67 -6.66 24.63
N MET A 84 7.84 -6.02 23.80
CA MET A 84 7.96 -4.60 23.50
C MET A 84 7.83 -3.75 24.77
N GLY A 85 6.88 -4.06 25.65
CA GLY A 85 6.71 -3.40 26.94
C GLY A 85 7.95 -3.50 27.81
N LEU A 86 8.52 -4.70 27.95
CA LEU A 86 9.74 -4.93 28.73
C LEU A 86 10.95 -4.20 28.15
N VAL A 87 11.14 -4.22 26.83
CA VAL A 87 12.22 -3.48 26.14
C VAL A 87 12.10 -1.98 26.41
N LEU A 88 10.89 -1.43 26.32
CA LEU A 88 10.63 0.00 26.58
C LEU A 88 10.86 0.37 28.04
N VAL A 89 10.39 -0.45 28.99
CA VAL A 89 10.63 -0.26 30.42
C VAL A 89 12.12 -0.31 30.74
N PHE A 90 12.84 -1.29 30.22
CA PHE A 90 14.29 -1.42 30.42
C PHE A 90 15.05 -0.23 29.82
N ALA A 91 14.64 0.24 28.63
CA ALA A 91 15.24 1.41 28.00
C ALA A 91 14.97 2.71 28.79
N ALA A 92 13.83 2.83 29.44
CA ALA A 92 13.46 3.98 30.27
C ALA A 92 14.04 3.93 31.70
N TRP A 93 14.39 2.73 32.18
CA TRP A 93 14.82 2.47 33.57
C TRP A 93 15.96 3.37 34.08
N PRO A 94 17.05 3.62 33.34
CA PRO A 94 18.12 4.51 33.81
C PRO A 94 17.63 5.95 34.07
N HIS A 95 16.69 6.42 33.25
CA HIS A 95 16.14 7.77 33.39
C HIS A 95 15.15 7.84 34.56
N ALA A 96 14.25 6.85 34.67
CA ALA A 96 13.33 6.72 35.79
C ALA A 96 14.09 6.63 37.14
N ARG A 97 15.15 5.81 37.21
CA ARG A 97 16.01 5.69 38.39
C ARG A 97 16.72 7.00 38.75
N SER A 98 17.16 7.78 37.75
CA SER A 98 17.79 9.09 37.96
C SER A 98 16.81 10.14 38.47
N ILE A 99 15.56 10.12 38.01
CA ILE A 99 14.49 10.97 38.54
C ILE A 99 14.18 10.55 39.99
N TRP A 100 14.07 9.25 40.23
CA TRP A 100 13.73 8.71 41.55
C TRP A 100 14.84 8.94 42.58
N SER A 101 16.12 8.85 42.20
CA SER A 101 17.25 9.20 43.08
C SER A 101 17.39 10.71 43.33
N ARG A 102 16.74 11.56 42.51
CA ARG A 102 16.65 13.02 42.69
C ARG A 102 15.41 13.47 43.46
N SER A 103 14.56 12.54 43.94
CA SER A 103 13.27 12.80 44.60
C SER A 103 13.31 13.52 45.95
N GLY A 104 14.47 14.02 46.38
CA GLY A 104 14.59 14.98 47.50
C GLY A 104 14.44 16.46 47.11
N ARG A 105 14.23 16.79 45.82
CA ARG A 105 13.99 18.17 45.36
C ARG A 105 12.58 18.29 44.78
N PRO A 106 11.77 19.28 45.19
CA PRO A 106 10.43 19.48 44.65
C PRO A 106 10.51 19.65 43.13
N LEU A 107 9.64 18.93 42.41
CA LEU A 107 9.48 19.05 40.97
C LEU A 107 9.08 20.49 40.65
N ASN A 108 10.03 21.29 40.18
CA ASN A 108 9.78 22.67 39.82
C ASN A 108 9.04 22.66 38.46
N LEU A 109 7.71 22.64 38.49
CA LEU A 109 6.82 22.55 37.31
C LEU A 109 6.70 23.88 36.54
N ARG A 110 7.24 24.99 37.08
CA ARG A 110 7.25 26.31 36.44
C ARG A 110 7.85 26.34 35.02
N PRO A 111 8.88 25.57 34.62
CA PRO A 111 9.39 25.55 33.24
C PRO A 111 8.52 24.72 32.28
N VAL A 112 7.66 23.85 32.81
CA VAL A 112 6.75 22.97 32.03
C VAL A 112 5.44 23.70 31.73
N LEU A 113 4.97 24.52 32.66
CA LEU A 113 3.77 25.36 32.53
C LEU A 113 4.06 26.76 31.98
N ALA A 114 5.34 27.15 31.86
CA ALA A 114 5.70 28.38 31.17
C ALA A 114 5.25 28.29 29.70
N PRO A 115 4.47 29.24 29.17
CA PRO A 115 4.16 29.30 27.76
C PRO A 115 5.47 29.55 27.02
N ARG A 116 6.14 28.48 26.59
CA ARG A 116 7.30 28.58 25.71
C ARG A 116 6.78 29.19 24.42
N SER A 117 7.24 30.40 24.13
CA SER A 117 7.05 31.04 22.82
C SER A 117 7.36 30.01 21.74
N TRP A 118 6.36 29.71 20.94
CA TRP A 118 6.45 28.70 19.89
C TRP A 118 7.64 29.04 18.99
N PRO A 119 8.68 28.19 18.85
CA PRO A 119 9.84 28.53 18.06
C PRO A 119 9.42 28.89 16.63
N SER A 120 10.01 29.96 16.08
CA SER A 120 9.82 30.34 14.67
C SER A 120 10.05 29.13 13.76
N GLY A 121 9.06 28.78 12.93
CA GLY A 121 9.13 27.62 12.03
C GLY A 121 8.34 26.38 12.47
N THR A 122 7.71 26.38 13.65
CA THR A 122 6.88 25.26 14.08
C THR A 122 5.44 25.32 13.54
N GLY A 123 4.94 26.52 13.22
CA GLY A 123 3.55 26.73 12.77
C GLY A 123 3.23 26.06 11.45
N TRP A 124 4.12 26.13 10.45
CA TRP A 124 3.88 25.49 9.16
C TRP A 124 3.97 23.95 9.24
N THR A 125 4.86 23.41 10.08
CA THR A 125 4.92 21.95 10.32
C THR A 125 3.65 21.46 11.00
N ALA A 126 3.15 22.19 12.01
CA ALA A 126 1.87 21.87 12.64
C ALA A 126 0.73 21.94 11.61
N GLY A 127 0.68 23.01 10.80
CA GLY A 127 -0.30 23.15 9.71
C GLY A 127 -0.25 21.99 8.72
N LEU A 128 0.94 21.54 8.32
CA LEU A 128 1.12 20.37 7.45
C LEU A 128 0.56 19.10 8.10
N VAL A 129 0.88 18.85 9.37
CA VAL A 129 0.39 17.68 10.11
C VAL A 129 -1.14 17.71 10.24
N PHE A 130 -1.71 18.83 10.67
CA PHE A 130 -3.17 18.98 10.81
C PHE A 130 -3.89 18.87 9.46
N ALA A 131 -3.39 19.53 8.41
CA ALA A 131 -3.98 19.42 7.08
C ALA A 131 -3.90 18.00 6.54
N SER A 132 -2.77 17.30 6.74
CA SER A 132 -2.63 15.90 6.33
C SER A 132 -3.57 14.96 7.09
N LEU A 133 -3.75 15.17 8.40
CA LEU A 133 -4.68 14.40 9.22
C LEU A 133 -6.12 14.64 8.79
N ALA A 134 -6.51 15.90 8.56
CA ALA A 134 -7.86 16.26 8.14
C ALA A 134 -8.18 15.66 6.76
N LEU A 135 -7.30 15.84 5.77
CA LEU A 135 -7.49 15.30 4.43
C LEU A 135 -7.50 13.76 4.43
N ALA A 136 -6.56 13.13 5.13
CA ALA A 136 -6.51 11.67 5.23
C ALA A 136 -7.75 11.10 5.92
N SER A 137 -8.22 11.74 6.99
CA SER A 137 -9.43 11.30 7.69
C SER A 137 -10.67 11.46 6.83
N PHE A 138 -10.77 12.58 6.08
CA PHE A 138 -11.84 12.82 5.13
C PHE A 138 -11.89 11.73 4.05
N LEU A 139 -10.80 11.50 3.32
CA LEU A 139 -10.73 10.47 2.28
C LEU A 139 -10.95 9.05 2.85
N MET A 140 -10.41 8.82 4.05
CA MET A 140 -10.55 7.64 4.91
C MET A 140 -12.00 7.17 5.05
N TRP A 141 -12.73 8.03 5.74
CA TRP A 141 -14.09 7.78 6.20
C TRP A 141 -15.14 8.00 5.12
N ASP A 142 -14.89 8.88 4.15
CA ASP A 142 -15.79 9.06 3.01
C ASP A 142 -15.92 7.78 2.16
N SER A 143 -14.82 7.02 2.03
CA SER A 143 -14.77 5.82 1.19
C SER A 143 -15.11 4.52 1.91
N PHE A 144 -14.85 4.39 3.22
CA PHE A 144 -15.11 3.14 3.96
C PHE A 144 -15.54 3.42 5.39
N VAL A 145 -16.75 3.01 5.75
CA VAL A 145 -17.37 3.32 7.05
C VAL A 145 -18.43 2.30 7.41
N ILE A 146 -18.66 2.08 8.71
CA ILE A 146 -19.83 1.36 9.19
C ILE A 146 -20.97 2.36 9.44
N GLU A 147 -22.06 2.21 8.70
CA GLU A 147 -23.28 3.02 8.83
C GLU A 147 -24.48 2.09 9.06
N GLN A 148 -25.26 2.35 10.12
CA GLN A 148 -26.49 1.59 10.42
C GLN A 148 -26.30 0.05 10.49
N GLY A 149 -25.17 -0.41 11.02
CA GLY A 149 -24.85 -1.84 11.11
C GLY A 149 -24.42 -2.49 9.78
N GLN A 150 -24.24 -1.69 8.73
CA GLN A 150 -23.74 -2.13 7.43
C GLN A 150 -22.31 -1.64 7.23
N LEU A 151 -21.45 -2.51 6.72
CA LEU A 151 -20.13 -2.14 6.24
C LEU A 151 -20.27 -1.55 4.83
N ALA A 152 -20.10 -0.24 4.70
CA ALA A 152 -20.30 0.46 3.44
C ALA A 152 -18.95 0.77 2.77
N ALA A 153 -18.74 0.22 1.57
CA ALA A 153 -17.59 0.52 0.72
C ALA A 153 -18.01 1.39 -0.46
N GLY A 154 -17.38 2.56 -0.62
CA GLY A 154 -17.63 3.47 -1.74
C GLY A 154 -17.31 2.84 -3.08
N TYR A 155 -18.01 3.29 -4.13
CA TYR A 155 -17.82 2.80 -5.50
C TYR A 155 -16.38 3.03 -6.02
N SER A 156 -15.62 3.93 -5.40
CA SER A 156 -14.21 4.13 -5.73
C SER A 156 -13.29 3.00 -5.25
N ILE A 157 -13.70 2.23 -4.22
CA ILE A 157 -12.83 1.26 -3.53
C ILE A 157 -13.37 -0.17 -3.44
N PHE A 158 -14.67 -0.41 -3.67
CA PHE A 158 -15.30 -1.70 -3.39
C PHE A 158 -14.62 -2.87 -4.10
N GLY A 159 -14.06 -2.61 -5.30
CA GLY A 159 -13.20 -3.51 -6.06
C GLY A 159 -12.13 -4.14 -5.18
N ASP A 160 -11.05 -3.41 -4.90
CA ASP A 160 -9.93 -4.00 -4.15
C ASP A 160 -10.33 -4.31 -2.70
N PHE A 161 -11.37 -3.68 -2.16
CA PHE A 161 -11.84 -3.98 -0.80
C PHE A 161 -12.46 -5.36 -0.65
N ALA A 162 -12.89 -6.02 -1.73
CA ALA A 162 -13.33 -7.42 -1.69
C ALA A 162 -12.25 -8.36 -1.13
N PRO A 163 -11.10 -8.53 -1.78
CA PRO A 163 -10.04 -9.37 -1.25
C PRO A 163 -9.43 -8.81 0.06
N HIS A 164 -9.37 -7.49 0.22
CA HIS A 164 -8.75 -6.91 1.41
C HIS A 164 -9.55 -7.16 2.69
N THR A 165 -10.88 -6.94 2.68
CA THR A 165 -11.73 -7.20 3.86
C THR A 165 -11.85 -8.69 4.16
N ALA A 166 -11.88 -9.53 3.11
CA ALA A 166 -11.81 -10.99 3.26
C ALA A 166 -10.50 -11.44 3.91
N LEU A 167 -9.35 -10.88 3.52
CA LEU A 167 -8.06 -11.14 4.17
C LEU A 167 -8.10 -10.76 5.65
N VAL A 168 -8.61 -9.57 5.97
CA VAL A 168 -8.73 -9.10 7.37
C VAL A 168 -9.54 -10.10 8.21
N ARG A 169 -10.69 -10.56 7.72
CA ARG A 169 -11.54 -11.51 8.44
C ARG A 169 -10.95 -12.91 8.51
N SER A 170 -10.29 -13.38 7.45
CA SER A 170 -9.65 -14.70 7.43
C SER A 170 -8.58 -14.85 8.52
N PHE A 171 -7.84 -13.79 8.83
CA PHE A 171 -6.86 -13.79 9.92
C PHE A 171 -7.48 -13.48 11.28
N ALA A 172 -8.50 -12.62 11.35
CA ALA A 172 -9.09 -12.22 12.62
C ALA A 172 -9.97 -13.31 13.25
N VAL A 173 -10.66 -14.12 12.43
CA VAL A 173 -11.53 -15.21 12.91
C VAL A 173 -11.35 -16.55 12.18
N GLY A 174 -10.80 -16.55 10.96
CA GLY A 174 -10.74 -17.73 10.06
C GLY A 174 -9.51 -18.63 10.18
N TRP A 175 -8.61 -18.41 11.15
CA TRP A 175 -7.40 -19.23 11.34
C TRP A 175 -6.56 -19.43 10.05
N ASN A 176 -6.34 -18.37 9.27
CA ASN A 176 -5.62 -18.44 7.99
C ASN A 176 -4.09 -18.68 8.14
N TRP A 177 -3.69 -19.83 8.73
CA TRP A 177 -2.30 -20.28 8.92
C TRP A 177 -2.13 -21.78 8.57
N PRO A 178 -1.37 -22.17 7.52
CA PRO A 178 -0.72 -21.30 6.52
C PRO A 178 -1.69 -20.36 5.81
N THR A 179 -1.15 -19.23 5.36
CA THR A 179 -1.93 -18.21 4.64
C THR A 179 -2.35 -18.74 3.27
N GLY A 180 -3.65 -18.72 3.00
CA GLY A 180 -4.24 -18.87 1.68
C GLY A 180 -4.96 -17.59 1.25
N TYR A 181 -5.25 -17.50 -0.04
CA TYR A 181 -6.04 -16.41 -0.59
C TYR A 181 -7.55 -16.66 -0.38
N PRO A 182 -8.30 -15.79 0.33
CA PRO A 182 -9.70 -16.08 0.71
C PRO A 182 -10.64 -16.33 -0.46
N HIS A 183 -10.38 -15.70 -1.62
CA HIS A 183 -11.14 -15.89 -2.86
C HIS A 183 -10.62 -17.06 -3.71
N PHE A 184 -9.53 -17.72 -3.31
CA PHE A 184 -8.89 -18.77 -4.08
C PHE A 184 -8.13 -19.73 -3.15
N ALA A 185 -8.90 -20.45 -2.32
CA ALA A 185 -8.33 -21.28 -1.27
C ALA A 185 -7.46 -22.42 -1.81
N GLY A 186 -6.53 -22.91 -0.99
CA GLY A 186 -5.74 -24.11 -1.31
C GLY A 186 -4.52 -23.92 -2.21
N ASP A 187 -4.30 -22.71 -2.79
CA ASP A 187 -3.20 -22.43 -3.72
C ASP A 187 -2.13 -21.46 -3.17
N GLY A 188 -2.00 -21.39 -1.85
CA GLY A 188 -1.13 -20.39 -1.20
C GLY A 188 -1.60 -18.94 -1.44
N ILE A 189 -0.69 -17.99 -1.25
CA ILE A 189 -0.95 -16.57 -1.55
C ILE A 189 0.22 -15.95 -2.31
N HIS A 190 -0.07 -15.40 -3.49
CA HIS A 190 0.93 -14.70 -4.31
C HIS A 190 0.95 -13.18 -4.05
N TYR A 191 -0.15 -12.64 -3.50
CA TYR A 191 -0.33 -11.23 -3.22
C TYR A 191 0.30 -10.81 -1.86
N HIS A 192 0.83 -9.59 -1.77
CA HIS A 192 1.32 -9.04 -0.50
C HIS A 192 0.14 -8.78 0.47
N PHE A 193 0.19 -9.37 1.66
CA PHE A 193 -0.94 -9.33 2.60
C PHE A 193 -0.59 -8.75 3.97
N LEU A 194 0.68 -8.47 4.28
CA LEU A 194 1.10 -8.13 5.64
C LEU A 194 0.46 -6.83 6.17
N PHE A 195 0.14 -5.87 5.31
CA PHE A 195 -0.62 -4.68 5.71
C PHE A 195 -2.03 -5.04 6.19
N TYR A 196 -2.72 -5.92 5.47
CA TYR A 196 -4.06 -6.37 5.86
C TYR A 196 -4.02 -7.39 7.01
N PHE A 197 -2.91 -8.09 7.19
CA PHE A 197 -2.64 -8.83 8.40
C PHE A 197 -2.49 -7.91 9.62
N LEU A 198 -1.80 -6.76 9.51
CA LEU A 198 -1.80 -5.74 10.55
C LEU A 198 -3.24 -5.29 10.86
N CYS A 199 -4.04 -4.97 9.83
CA CYS A 199 -5.44 -4.59 10.01
C CYS A 199 -6.24 -5.71 10.71
N ALA A 200 -6.04 -6.97 10.32
CA ALA A 200 -6.63 -8.14 10.97
C ALA A 200 -6.26 -8.24 12.45
N ASN A 201 -5.00 -8.01 12.78
CA ASN A 201 -4.54 -8.05 14.15
C ASN A 201 -5.20 -6.94 14.98
N LEU A 202 -5.34 -5.74 14.43
CA LEU A 202 -6.05 -4.65 15.09
C LEU A 202 -7.54 -4.94 15.28
N HIS A 203 -8.18 -5.55 14.27
CA HIS A 203 -9.56 -5.99 14.36
C HIS A 203 -9.74 -7.08 15.44
N TYR A 204 -8.86 -8.08 15.45
CA TYR A 204 -8.80 -9.13 16.47
C TYR A 204 -8.62 -8.55 17.89
N LEU A 205 -7.79 -7.52 18.05
CA LEU A 205 -7.57 -6.81 19.32
C LEU A 205 -8.69 -5.82 19.69
N GLY A 206 -9.80 -5.82 18.94
CA GLY A 206 -11.06 -5.18 19.28
C GLY A 206 -11.34 -3.84 18.60
N LEU A 207 -10.66 -3.47 17.51
CA LEU A 207 -11.13 -2.37 16.67
C LEU A 207 -12.26 -2.85 15.73
N PRO A 208 -13.29 -2.02 15.49
CA PRO A 208 -14.23 -2.25 14.38
C PRO A 208 -13.52 -2.36 13.03
N MET A 209 -14.14 -3.03 12.06
CA MET A 209 -13.55 -3.31 10.74
C MET A 209 -13.05 -2.04 10.04
N ASP A 210 -13.89 -1.00 10.03
CA ASP A 210 -13.61 0.29 9.42
C ASP A 210 -12.43 1.02 10.10
N TRP A 211 -12.37 1.04 11.44
CA TRP A 211 -11.20 1.53 12.19
C TRP A 211 -9.94 0.73 11.96
N SER A 212 -10.06 -0.60 11.86
CA SER A 212 -8.91 -1.49 11.69
C SER A 212 -8.16 -1.24 10.38
N ILE A 213 -8.86 -0.77 9.34
CA ILE A 213 -8.29 -0.42 8.04
C ILE A 213 -7.98 1.09 7.98
N ASN A 214 -8.93 1.95 8.33
CA ASN A 214 -8.81 3.41 8.15
C ASN A 214 -7.70 4.01 9.00
N LEU A 215 -7.51 3.55 10.25
CA LEU A 215 -6.49 4.12 11.14
C LEU A 215 -5.06 3.87 10.60
N PRO A 216 -4.63 2.64 10.27
CA PRO A 216 -3.36 2.42 9.58
C PRO A 216 -3.22 3.22 8.27
N SER A 217 -4.30 3.38 7.50
CA SER A 217 -4.26 4.14 6.25
C SER A 217 -4.05 5.65 6.47
N ILE A 218 -4.72 6.25 7.46
CA ILE A 218 -4.54 7.65 7.85
C ILE A 218 -3.10 7.90 8.29
N LEU A 219 -2.57 7.02 9.14
CA LEU A 219 -1.19 7.10 9.60
C LEU A 219 -0.18 6.95 8.45
N SER A 220 -0.49 6.10 7.46
CA SER A 220 0.30 5.95 6.23
C SER A 220 0.33 7.23 5.41
N PHE A 221 -0.83 7.84 5.16
CA PHE A 221 -0.94 9.09 4.42
C PHE A 221 -0.14 10.21 5.10
N MET A 222 -0.34 10.40 6.40
CA MET A 222 0.40 11.38 7.20
C MET A 222 1.91 11.15 7.10
N SER A 223 2.34 9.89 7.17
CA SER A 223 3.75 9.52 7.08
C SER A 223 4.35 9.91 5.72
N VAL A 224 3.66 9.67 4.61
CA VAL A 224 4.10 10.11 3.27
C VAL A 224 4.26 11.62 3.24
N VAL A 225 3.26 12.39 3.67
CA VAL A 225 3.32 13.86 3.67
C VAL A 225 4.50 14.38 4.48
N ILE A 226 4.66 13.88 5.71
CA ILE A 226 5.70 14.34 6.64
C ILE A 226 7.10 13.96 6.13
N LEU A 227 7.29 12.70 5.70
CA LEU A 227 8.60 12.22 5.24
C LEU A 227 8.99 12.85 3.90
N LEU A 228 8.03 13.07 2.99
CA LEU A 228 8.28 13.75 1.72
C LEU A 228 8.62 15.23 1.94
N ALA A 229 7.93 15.91 2.86
CA ALA A 229 8.29 17.27 3.27
C ALA A 229 9.70 17.32 3.87
N LEU A 230 10.07 16.35 4.71
CA LEU A 230 11.41 16.24 5.27
C LEU A 230 12.46 16.00 4.17
N LEU A 231 12.19 15.10 3.22
CA LEU A 231 13.06 14.83 2.07
C LEU A 231 13.25 16.08 1.21
N ALA A 232 12.17 16.76 0.83
CA ALA A 232 12.24 17.99 0.07
C ALA A 232 12.99 19.09 0.83
N ARG A 233 12.80 19.20 2.16
CA ARG A 233 13.52 20.16 2.99
C ARG A 233 15.02 19.86 3.07
N ALA A 234 15.39 18.58 3.12
CA ALA A 234 16.77 18.11 3.17
C ALA A 234 17.50 18.32 1.83
N VAL A 235 16.80 18.16 0.70
CA VAL A 235 17.40 18.25 -0.64
C VAL A 235 17.40 19.68 -1.20
N MET A 236 16.29 20.41 -1.05
CA MET A 236 16.12 21.74 -1.66
C MET A 236 16.51 22.88 -0.73
N HIS A 237 16.70 22.59 0.56
CA HIS A 237 17.04 23.57 1.60
C HIS A 237 16.04 24.74 1.74
N ARG A 238 14.80 24.58 1.27
CA ARG A 238 13.75 25.61 1.29
C ARG A 238 12.48 25.07 1.94
N VAL A 239 11.88 25.85 2.85
CA VAL A 239 10.61 25.50 3.51
C VAL A 239 9.47 25.38 2.50
N LEU A 240 9.38 26.30 1.55
CA LEU A 240 8.33 26.27 0.53
C LEU A 240 8.39 25.01 -0.34
N ALA A 241 9.58 24.48 -0.62
CA ALA A 241 9.71 23.19 -1.31
C ALA A 241 9.20 22.02 -0.45
N ALA A 242 9.41 22.08 0.86
CA ALA A 242 8.89 21.09 1.81
C ALA A 242 7.36 21.07 1.86
N ILE A 243 6.72 22.23 1.69
CA ILE A 243 5.26 22.35 1.64
C ILE A 243 4.71 21.93 0.27
N LEU A 244 5.35 22.37 -0.82
CA LEU A 244 4.86 22.12 -2.17
C LEU A 244 5.07 20.68 -2.65
N ALA A 245 6.12 19.96 -2.22
CA ALA A 245 6.37 18.61 -2.73
C ALA A 245 5.21 17.62 -2.42
N PRO A 246 4.68 17.53 -1.18
CA PRO A 246 3.49 16.72 -0.91
C PRO A 246 2.26 17.18 -1.70
N VAL A 247 2.05 18.49 -1.87
CA VAL A 247 0.93 19.04 -2.63
C VAL A 247 1.00 18.60 -4.09
N LEU A 248 2.16 18.74 -4.74
CA LEU A 248 2.38 18.36 -6.13
C LEU A 248 2.34 16.83 -6.35
N PHE A 249 2.67 16.06 -5.31
CA PHE A 249 2.59 14.61 -5.39
C PHE A 249 1.14 14.11 -5.32
N PHE A 250 0.37 14.55 -4.31
CA PHE A 250 -1.01 14.11 -4.14
C PHE A 250 -1.98 14.76 -5.12
N LEU A 251 -1.77 16.05 -5.44
CA LEU A 251 -2.55 16.73 -6.47
C LEU A 251 -1.83 16.56 -7.80
N ARG A 252 -2.08 15.42 -8.46
CA ARG A 252 -1.36 15.07 -9.68
C ARG A 252 -1.52 16.14 -10.77
N SER A 253 -0.45 16.30 -11.54
CA SER A 253 -0.47 16.99 -12.82
C SER A 253 -0.90 16.01 -13.91
N SER A 254 -1.78 16.45 -14.80
CA SER A 254 -2.24 15.68 -15.97
C SER A 254 -2.96 16.61 -16.94
N PHE A 255 -2.95 16.27 -18.24
CA PHE A 255 -3.78 16.95 -19.24
C PHE A 255 -5.24 16.45 -19.27
N ALA A 256 -5.61 15.46 -18.45
CA ALA A 256 -6.98 14.93 -18.38
C ALA A 256 -8.03 16.02 -18.15
N LEU A 257 -7.86 16.87 -17.12
CA LEU A 257 -8.85 17.94 -16.84
C LEU A 257 -8.93 19.00 -17.95
N PRO A 258 -7.82 19.56 -18.48
CA PRO A 258 -7.88 20.47 -19.62
C PRO A 258 -8.55 19.87 -20.87
N LEU A 259 -8.29 18.59 -21.16
CA LEU A 259 -8.89 17.89 -22.29
C LEU A 259 -10.40 17.67 -22.06
N GLU A 260 -10.79 17.30 -20.84
CA GLU A 260 -12.18 17.16 -20.43
C GLU A 260 -12.94 18.49 -20.55
N ILE A 261 -12.37 19.59 -20.04
CA ILE A 261 -12.93 20.94 -20.20
C ILE A 261 -13.15 21.26 -21.69
N GLY A 262 -12.15 20.96 -22.54
CA GLY A 262 -12.23 21.19 -23.98
C GLY A 262 -13.27 20.32 -24.68
N GLN A 263 -13.52 19.10 -24.20
CA GLN A 263 -14.57 18.22 -24.70
C GLN A 263 -15.95 18.72 -24.30
N GLN A 264 -16.16 19.00 -23.00
CA GLN A 264 -17.44 19.51 -22.50
C GLN A 264 -17.79 20.86 -23.14
N TRP A 265 -16.80 21.72 -23.37
CA TRP A 265 -16.99 22.97 -24.10
C TRP A 265 -17.49 22.75 -25.52
N ARG A 266 -16.92 21.79 -26.25
CA ARG A 266 -17.32 21.45 -27.63
C ARG A 266 -18.73 20.87 -27.67
N LEU A 267 -19.03 19.90 -26.80
CA LEU A 267 -20.36 19.30 -26.68
C LEU A 267 -21.43 20.34 -26.36
N ASP A 268 -21.16 21.25 -25.42
CA ASP A 268 -22.10 22.33 -25.09
C ASP A 268 -22.25 23.32 -26.27
N ALA A 269 -21.19 23.57 -27.04
CA ALA A 269 -21.22 24.47 -28.21
C ALA A 269 -22.05 23.91 -29.37
N GLU A 270 -22.03 22.59 -29.55
CA GLU A 270 -22.82 21.88 -30.56
C GLU A 270 -24.29 21.72 -30.14
N THR A 271 -24.58 21.61 -28.84
CA THR A 271 -25.93 21.36 -28.33
C THR A 271 -26.74 22.62 -28.03
N VAL A 272 -26.09 23.71 -27.61
CA VAL A 272 -26.76 24.96 -27.22
C VAL A 272 -26.18 26.16 -27.97
N ALA A 273 -26.93 26.64 -28.95
CA ALA A 273 -26.64 27.85 -29.71
C ALA A 273 -26.90 29.13 -28.88
N ASP A 274 -26.23 30.23 -29.27
CA ASP A 274 -26.50 31.60 -28.78
C ASP A 274 -26.44 31.82 -27.27
N VAL A 275 -25.48 31.16 -26.61
CA VAL A 275 -25.22 31.37 -25.17
C VAL A 275 -23.94 32.16 -24.95
N SER A 276 -23.98 33.12 -24.02
CA SER A 276 -22.79 33.85 -23.59
C SER A 276 -21.67 32.93 -23.11
N VAL A 277 -20.43 33.38 -23.28
CA VAL A 277 -19.21 32.69 -22.80
C VAL A 277 -19.31 32.39 -21.29
N LEU A 278 -19.82 33.33 -20.49
CA LEU A 278 -19.95 33.16 -19.04
C LEU A 278 -20.94 32.06 -18.67
N SER A 279 -22.07 31.98 -19.39
CA SER A 279 -23.07 30.95 -19.17
C SER A 279 -22.56 29.56 -19.59
N ARG A 280 -21.79 29.49 -20.69
CA ARG A 280 -21.12 28.27 -21.13
C ARG A 280 -20.09 27.78 -20.12
N LEU A 281 -19.24 28.69 -19.60
CA LEU A 281 -18.33 28.40 -18.49
C LEU A 281 -19.09 27.90 -17.25
N GLY A 282 -20.22 28.53 -16.92
CA GLY A 282 -21.09 28.11 -15.81
C GLY A 282 -21.64 26.69 -15.97
N ARG A 283 -22.00 26.28 -17.19
CA ARG A 283 -22.47 24.91 -17.48
C ARG A 283 -21.32 23.90 -17.41
N VAL A 284 -20.21 24.16 -18.08
CA VAL A 284 -19.03 23.26 -18.05
C VAL A 284 -18.53 23.06 -16.61
N THR A 285 -18.43 24.14 -15.83
CA THR A 285 -18.03 24.04 -14.42
C THR A 285 -19.02 23.25 -13.57
N ARG A 286 -20.32 23.37 -13.83
CA ARG A 286 -21.35 22.56 -13.16
C ARG A 286 -21.22 21.07 -13.52
N THR A 287 -21.08 20.75 -14.81
CA THR A 287 -20.88 19.36 -15.26
C THR A 287 -19.68 18.73 -14.57
N LEU A 288 -18.54 19.43 -14.53
CA LEU A 288 -17.34 18.96 -13.84
C LEU A 288 -17.55 18.83 -12.31
N TRP A 289 -18.32 19.73 -11.69
CA TRP A 289 -18.60 19.68 -10.26
C TRP A 289 -19.53 18.53 -9.85
N GLU A 290 -20.43 18.12 -10.75
CA GLU A 290 -21.43 17.07 -10.56
C GLU A 290 -20.94 15.69 -11.03
N MET A 291 -19.86 15.64 -11.81
CA MET A 291 -19.26 14.40 -12.33
C MET A 291 -18.99 13.38 -11.22
N ASP A 292 -19.36 12.14 -11.48
CA ASP A 292 -19.37 11.01 -10.54
C ASP A 292 -18.68 9.75 -11.11
N HIS A 293 -17.87 9.93 -12.15
CA HIS A 293 -17.05 8.90 -12.78
C HIS A 293 -15.67 9.48 -13.14
N PHE A 294 -14.65 8.63 -13.20
CA PHE A 294 -13.31 9.07 -13.60
C PHE A 294 -13.29 9.59 -15.04
N ILE A 295 -12.43 10.58 -15.28
CA ILE A 295 -12.25 11.19 -16.60
C ILE A 295 -11.89 10.11 -17.62
N GLY A 296 -12.69 9.96 -18.67
CA GLY A 296 -12.47 8.95 -19.71
C GLY A 296 -11.81 9.46 -20.99
N THR A 297 -11.43 10.73 -21.03
CA THR A 297 -10.92 11.40 -22.24
C THR A 297 -9.44 11.21 -22.48
N THR A 298 -8.73 10.60 -21.53
CA THR A 298 -7.33 10.19 -21.67
C THR A 298 -7.18 8.69 -21.46
N PRO A 299 -6.16 8.05 -22.08
CA PRO A 299 -6.01 6.60 -22.05
C PRO A 299 -6.01 6.03 -20.63
N HIS A 300 -6.98 5.17 -20.34
CA HIS A 300 -7.14 4.45 -19.08
C HIS A 300 -7.34 5.32 -17.81
N ASP A 301 -7.55 6.64 -17.91
CA ASP A 301 -7.89 7.47 -16.73
C ASP A 301 -9.27 7.07 -16.16
N ALA A 302 -10.18 6.54 -16.98
CA ALA A 302 -11.50 6.05 -16.56
C ALA A 302 -11.43 4.93 -15.51
N TRP A 303 -10.28 4.25 -15.39
CA TRP A 303 -10.06 3.20 -14.39
C TRP A 303 -9.66 3.76 -13.02
N GLY A 304 -9.44 5.08 -12.91
CA GLY A 304 -8.94 5.71 -11.70
C GLY A 304 -7.46 5.43 -11.42
N LEU A 305 -6.73 4.82 -12.36
CA LEU A 305 -5.37 4.26 -12.22
C LEU A 305 -4.29 5.29 -11.87
N TRP A 306 -4.52 6.56 -12.22
CA TRP A 306 -3.57 7.66 -12.03
C TRP A 306 -3.98 8.63 -10.93
N THR A 307 -5.23 8.50 -10.48
CA THR A 307 -5.92 9.50 -9.66
C THR A 307 -5.60 9.35 -8.18
N LEU A 308 -6.09 10.30 -7.37
CA LEU A 308 -6.13 10.13 -5.92
C LEU A 308 -6.78 8.80 -5.45
N ASN A 309 -7.58 8.14 -6.31
CA ASN A 309 -8.21 6.85 -6.01
C ASN A 309 -7.20 5.78 -5.60
N VAL A 310 -6.01 5.75 -6.22
CA VAL A 310 -5.00 4.71 -5.92
C VAL A 310 -4.63 4.69 -4.44
N TYR A 311 -4.60 5.85 -3.80
CA TYR A 311 -4.24 5.98 -2.38
C TYR A 311 -5.36 5.56 -1.42
N ILE A 312 -6.63 5.57 -1.85
CA ILE A 312 -7.79 5.16 -1.05
C ILE A 312 -8.24 3.73 -1.35
N ASN A 313 -8.03 3.24 -2.58
CA ASN A 313 -8.35 1.90 -3.02
C ASN A 313 -7.23 0.92 -2.62
N GLN A 314 -5.97 1.25 -2.94
CA GLN A 314 -4.78 0.45 -2.59
C GLN A 314 -4.07 1.01 -1.34
N ARG A 315 -4.76 1.00 -0.21
CA ARG A 315 -4.31 1.72 1.00
C ARG A 315 -2.94 1.28 1.55
N HIS A 316 -2.57 0.02 1.36
CA HIS A 316 -1.25 -0.50 1.69
C HIS A 316 -0.12 0.17 0.88
N PHE A 317 -0.40 0.69 -0.32
CA PHE A 317 0.58 1.41 -1.14
C PHE A 317 1.12 2.66 -0.45
N LEU A 318 0.27 3.42 0.27
CA LEU A 318 0.70 4.59 1.05
C LEU A 318 1.75 4.23 2.10
N SER A 319 1.57 3.11 2.81
CA SER A 319 2.56 2.64 3.78
C SER A 319 3.88 2.30 3.09
N GLY A 320 3.79 1.64 1.92
CA GLY A 320 4.91 1.37 1.05
C GLY A 320 5.67 2.62 0.61
N LEU A 321 4.97 3.67 0.18
CA LEU A 321 5.58 4.95 -0.19
C LEU A 321 6.28 5.62 0.99
N ALA A 322 5.70 5.59 2.19
CA ALA A 322 6.34 6.11 3.39
C ALA A 322 7.64 5.36 3.70
N ILE A 323 7.64 4.04 3.54
CA ILE A 323 8.82 3.18 3.72
C ILE A 323 9.90 3.48 2.67
N LEU A 324 9.52 3.69 1.41
CA LEU A 324 10.45 4.09 0.36
C LEU A 324 11.13 5.43 0.69
N ILE A 325 10.36 6.43 1.10
CA ILE A 325 10.92 7.74 1.48
C ILE A 325 11.84 7.59 2.68
N LEU A 326 11.49 6.77 3.67
CA LEU A 326 12.36 6.45 4.80
C LEU A 326 13.69 5.86 4.32
N LEU A 327 13.68 4.84 3.46
CA LEU A 327 14.90 4.25 2.91
C LEU A 327 15.76 5.29 2.18
N ILE A 328 15.13 6.18 1.40
CA ILE A 328 15.80 7.30 0.73
C ILE A 328 16.45 8.24 1.75
N LEU A 329 15.74 8.63 2.80
CA LEU A 329 16.26 9.49 3.87
C LEU A 329 17.44 8.84 4.60
N LEU A 330 17.44 7.52 4.79
CA LEU A 330 18.56 6.78 5.39
C LEU A 330 19.78 6.70 4.47
N MET A 331 19.58 6.66 3.14
CA MET A 331 20.65 6.71 2.14
C MET A 331 21.23 8.12 1.92
N LEU A 332 20.42 9.17 2.10
CA LEU A 332 20.75 10.55 1.73
C LEU A 332 22.08 11.07 2.32
N PRO A 333 22.42 10.82 3.60
CA PRO A 333 23.71 11.25 4.15
C PRO A 333 24.93 10.69 3.40
N ASP A 334 24.82 9.49 2.84
CA ASP A 334 25.91 8.82 2.10
C ASP A 334 26.07 9.36 0.68
N LEU A 335 25.08 10.07 0.15
CA LEU A 335 25.12 10.76 -1.15
C LEU A 335 25.61 12.21 -1.05
N SER A 336 25.44 12.82 0.12
CA SER A 336 25.66 14.26 0.32
C SER A 336 27.13 14.71 0.20
N LYS A 337 28.09 13.83 0.46
CA LYS A 337 29.53 14.11 0.27
C LYS A 337 29.97 13.63 -1.13
N PRO A 338 30.82 14.38 -1.86
CA PRO A 338 31.50 13.84 -3.02
C PRO A 338 32.23 12.57 -2.60
N ALA A 339 32.04 11.46 -3.31
CA ALA A 339 32.86 10.29 -3.06
C ALA A 339 34.32 10.72 -3.26
N ALA A 340 35.18 10.56 -2.25
CA ALA A 340 36.56 11.06 -2.25
C ALA A 340 37.44 10.45 -3.36
N ARG A 341 36.91 9.50 -4.14
CA ARG A 341 37.58 8.81 -5.24
C ARG A 341 36.74 8.92 -6.52
N TRP A 342 36.82 10.07 -7.17
CA TRP A 342 36.58 10.20 -8.62
C TRP A 342 37.90 10.25 -9.40
N ARG A 343 38.88 9.44 -8.98
CA ARG A 343 39.97 9.06 -9.89
C ARG A 343 39.53 7.75 -10.52
N THR A 344 39.08 7.84 -11.78
CA THR A 344 38.75 6.78 -12.75
C THR A 344 37.53 5.89 -12.45
N PRO A 345 36.33 6.25 -12.93
CA PRO A 345 35.23 5.31 -13.07
C PRO A 345 35.42 4.50 -14.37
N VAL A 346 34.99 3.23 -14.35
CA VAL A 346 34.70 2.35 -15.51
C VAL A 346 35.75 1.29 -15.91
N LEU A 347 37.07 1.46 -15.72
CA LEU A 347 38.04 0.45 -16.20
C LEU A 347 38.62 -0.53 -15.16
N ASP A 348 38.46 -0.27 -13.86
CA ASP A 348 38.88 -1.21 -12.79
C ASP A 348 37.70 -2.02 -12.23
N PHE A 349 36.86 -2.55 -13.12
CA PHE A 349 35.97 -3.65 -12.77
C PHE A 349 36.39 -4.89 -13.58
N PRO A 350 36.97 -5.93 -12.94
CA PRO A 350 37.19 -6.11 -11.51
C PRO A 350 38.62 -5.71 -11.10
N GLY A 351 38.76 -4.69 -10.25
CA GLY A 351 39.93 -4.59 -9.39
C GLY A 351 40.13 -5.92 -8.66
N THR A 352 41.38 -6.33 -8.45
CA THR A 352 41.72 -7.63 -7.87
C THR A 352 40.82 -8.00 -6.67
N PRO A 353 40.44 -9.27 -6.47
CA PRO A 353 39.60 -9.69 -5.34
C PRO A 353 40.07 -9.11 -3.98
N ALA A 354 41.37 -8.86 -3.83
CA ALA A 354 41.97 -8.20 -2.68
C ALA A 354 41.50 -6.73 -2.48
N LEU A 355 41.39 -5.93 -3.55
CA LEU A 355 40.88 -4.56 -3.49
C LEU A 355 39.41 -4.54 -3.05
N TRP A 356 38.58 -5.41 -3.64
CA TRP A 356 37.18 -5.52 -3.27
C TRP A 356 37.00 -5.98 -1.82
N LEU A 357 37.76 -6.98 -1.38
CA LEU A 357 37.76 -7.47 0.01
C LEU A 357 38.21 -6.37 0.99
N SER A 358 39.20 -5.56 0.62
CA SER A 358 39.68 -4.44 1.44
C SER A 358 38.61 -3.35 1.58
N GLU A 359 37.89 -3.04 0.50
CA GLU A 359 36.78 -2.08 0.51
C GLU A 359 35.58 -2.61 1.31
N ALA A 360 35.27 -3.90 1.19
CA ALA A 360 34.24 -4.56 1.98
C ALA A 360 34.56 -4.47 3.48
N LYS A 361 35.79 -4.84 3.88
CA LYS A 361 36.24 -4.76 5.28
C LYS A 361 36.20 -3.32 5.80
N ALA A 362 36.65 -2.35 5.01
CA ALA A 362 36.60 -0.93 5.38
C ALA A 362 35.16 -0.43 5.53
N SER A 363 34.27 -0.80 4.60
CA SER A 363 32.86 -0.39 4.62
C SER A 363 32.12 -0.98 5.82
N LEU A 364 32.36 -2.26 6.14
CA LEU A 364 31.79 -2.93 7.32
C LEU A 364 32.28 -2.28 8.62
N LYS A 365 33.58 -1.97 8.72
CA LYS A 365 34.13 -1.29 9.90
C LYS A 365 33.57 0.13 10.08
N ALA A 366 33.25 0.81 8.97
CA ALA A 366 32.70 2.17 8.96
C ALA A 366 31.15 2.20 8.87
N MET A 367 30.49 1.06 9.05
CA MET A 367 29.03 0.94 8.93
C MET A 367 28.33 1.82 9.98
N HIS A 368 27.30 2.53 9.53
CA HIS A 368 26.45 3.32 10.41
C HIS A 368 25.20 2.53 10.80
N ALA A 369 24.70 2.75 12.00
CA ALA A 369 23.50 2.08 12.50
C ALA A 369 22.25 2.31 11.63
N ARG A 370 22.16 3.44 10.90
CA ARG A 370 21.11 3.70 9.90
C ARG A 370 21.05 2.65 8.78
N GLN A 371 22.19 2.05 8.42
CA GLN A 371 22.26 1.01 7.39
C GLN A 371 21.69 -0.31 7.92
N ILE A 372 21.87 -0.60 9.21
CA ILE A 372 21.24 -1.77 9.87
C ILE A 372 19.72 -1.61 9.89
N VAL A 373 19.23 -0.41 10.24
CA VAL A 373 17.79 -0.11 10.20
C VAL A 373 17.23 -0.25 8.79
N ALA A 374 17.93 0.27 7.78
CA ALA A 374 17.53 0.11 6.39
C ALA A 374 17.46 -1.38 5.97
N SER A 375 18.46 -2.19 6.34
CA SER A 375 18.45 -3.64 6.10
C SER A 375 17.26 -4.33 6.76
N LEU A 376 16.94 -3.99 8.02
CA LEU A 376 15.79 -4.56 8.73
C LEU A 376 14.47 -4.23 8.01
N VAL A 377 14.29 -2.97 7.62
CA VAL A 377 13.11 -2.51 6.86
C VAL A 377 13.00 -3.25 5.53
N TRP A 378 14.11 -3.39 4.80
CA TRP A 378 14.14 -4.10 3.51
C TRP A 378 13.81 -5.58 3.62
N ILE A 379 14.29 -6.26 4.66
CA ILE A 379 13.97 -7.68 4.93
C ILE A 379 12.46 -7.85 5.19
N CYS A 380 11.79 -6.88 5.80
CA CYS A 380 10.36 -6.97 6.10
C CYS A 380 9.45 -6.58 4.91
N LEU A 381 10.01 -6.05 3.82
CA LEU A 381 9.27 -5.44 2.73
C LEU A 381 8.60 -6.38 1.71
N PRO A 382 9.12 -7.60 1.39
CA PRO A 382 8.63 -8.40 0.25
C PRO A 382 7.11 -8.64 0.23
N PHE A 383 6.53 -9.21 1.29
CA PHE A 383 5.06 -9.42 1.39
C PHE A 383 4.34 -8.27 2.12
N TRP A 384 5.05 -7.18 2.43
CA TRP A 384 4.44 -5.92 2.81
C TRP A 384 4.02 -5.16 1.55
N HIS A 385 4.95 -4.96 0.62
CA HIS A 385 4.67 -4.41 -0.70
C HIS A 385 5.80 -4.72 -1.70
N GLY A 386 5.57 -5.69 -2.61
CA GLY A 386 6.57 -6.15 -3.58
C GLY A 386 7.06 -5.07 -4.54
N SER A 387 6.17 -4.26 -5.12
CA SER A 387 6.57 -3.19 -6.06
C SER A 387 7.46 -2.12 -5.41
N ILE A 388 7.28 -1.86 -4.12
CA ILE A 388 8.11 -0.90 -3.37
C ILE A 388 9.49 -1.47 -3.11
N LEU A 389 9.60 -2.78 -2.84
CA LEU A 389 10.90 -3.46 -2.78
C LEU A 389 11.65 -3.26 -4.09
N VAL A 390 11.03 -3.59 -5.23
CA VAL A 390 11.65 -3.41 -6.55
C VAL A 390 12.04 -1.96 -6.80
N ALA A 391 11.12 -1.01 -6.56
CA ALA A 391 11.41 0.41 -6.76
C ALA A 391 12.57 0.90 -5.89
N SER A 392 12.63 0.48 -4.62
CA SER A 392 13.72 0.86 -3.70
C SER A 392 15.07 0.29 -4.13
N LEU A 393 15.09 -0.91 -4.73
CA LEU A 393 16.31 -1.53 -5.28
C LEU A 393 16.74 -0.84 -6.58
N LEU A 394 15.81 -0.39 -7.42
CA LEU A 394 16.12 0.42 -8.60
C LEU A 394 16.67 1.80 -8.23
N VAL A 395 16.13 2.43 -7.18
CA VAL A 395 16.69 3.66 -6.59
C VAL A 395 18.11 3.40 -6.07
N LEU A 396 18.32 2.31 -5.31
CA LEU A 396 19.65 1.91 -4.84
C LEU A 396 20.63 1.72 -6.00
N LEU A 397 20.23 0.99 -7.05
CA LEU A 397 21.05 0.73 -8.23
C LEU A 397 21.45 2.03 -8.93
N THR A 398 20.50 2.94 -9.11
CA THR A 398 20.74 4.25 -9.71
C THR A 398 21.75 5.07 -8.92
N TRP A 399 21.71 4.96 -7.59
CA TRP A 399 22.56 5.73 -6.69
C TRP A 399 23.86 5.04 -6.31
N TRP A 400 24.04 3.77 -6.68
CA TRP A 400 25.09 2.90 -6.19
C TRP A 400 26.50 3.49 -6.38
N LEU A 401 26.77 4.07 -7.56
CA LEU A 401 28.05 4.70 -7.88
C LEU A 401 28.36 5.95 -7.03
N PHE A 402 27.33 6.53 -6.42
CA PHE A 402 27.42 7.79 -5.69
C PHE A 402 27.38 7.60 -4.16
N LEU A 403 27.08 6.39 -3.69
CA LEU A 403 26.98 6.04 -2.28
C LEU A 403 28.36 5.81 -1.65
N ASN A 404 28.62 6.50 -0.54
CA ASN A 404 29.68 6.09 0.37
C ASN A 404 29.33 4.73 1.02
N ARG A 405 30.32 3.85 1.24
CA ARG A 405 30.14 2.48 1.77
C ARG A 405 29.21 1.62 0.92
N ARG A 406 29.34 1.69 -0.41
CA ARG A 406 28.53 0.96 -1.39
C ARG A 406 28.38 -0.53 -1.07
N PHE A 407 29.42 -1.18 -0.54
CA PHE A 407 29.37 -2.60 -0.14
C PHE A 407 28.27 -2.89 0.90
N VAL A 408 28.12 -2.04 1.93
CA VAL A 408 27.10 -2.26 2.99
C VAL A 408 25.69 -2.09 2.42
N TRP A 409 25.50 -1.11 1.54
CA TRP A 409 24.21 -0.90 0.86
C TRP A 409 23.89 -2.04 -0.12
N SER A 410 24.89 -2.56 -0.84
CA SER A 410 24.74 -3.77 -1.66
C SER A 410 24.40 -5.00 -0.84
N LEU A 411 25.05 -5.20 0.31
CA LEU A 411 24.73 -6.29 1.23
C LEU A 411 23.29 -6.18 1.74
N ALA A 412 22.87 -4.98 2.14
CA ALA A 412 21.50 -4.71 2.58
C ALA A 412 20.46 -5.02 1.48
N GLY A 413 20.71 -4.59 0.23
CA GLY A 413 19.86 -4.95 -0.91
C GLY A 413 19.87 -6.44 -1.23
N GLY A 414 21.03 -7.11 -1.11
CA GLY A 414 21.15 -8.56 -1.27
C GLY A 414 20.38 -9.35 -0.21
N LEU A 415 20.39 -8.90 1.04
CA LEU A 415 19.59 -9.48 2.13
C LEU A 415 18.08 -9.28 1.88
N ALA A 416 17.68 -8.16 1.29
CA ALA A 416 16.29 -7.91 0.87
C ALA A 416 15.83 -8.94 -0.17
N LEU A 417 16.65 -9.19 -1.20
CA LEU A 417 16.40 -10.19 -2.23
C LEU A 417 16.36 -11.61 -1.66
N ALA A 418 17.32 -11.95 -0.79
CA ALA A 418 17.32 -13.25 -0.10
C ALA A 418 16.05 -13.45 0.74
N SER A 419 15.61 -12.41 1.45
CA SER A 419 14.36 -12.44 2.20
C SER A 419 13.14 -12.60 1.29
N ALA A 420 13.11 -11.92 0.13
CA ALA A 420 12.04 -12.09 -0.85
C ALA A 420 11.93 -13.54 -1.32
N VAL A 421 13.05 -14.19 -1.68
CA VAL A 421 13.06 -15.59 -2.09
C VAL A 421 12.54 -16.51 -0.97
N ILE A 422 12.96 -16.28 0.27
CA ILE A 422 12.50 -17.05 1.43
C ILE A 422 11.00 -16.88 1.65
N GLN A 423 10.50 -15.64 1.62
CA GLN A 423 9.09 -15.34 1.84
C GLN A 423 8.22 -15.90 0.71
N ILE A 424 8.63 -15.76 -0.56
CA ILE A 424 7.90 -16.34 -1.71
C ILE A 424 7.75 -17.85 -1.53
N ARG A 425 8.85 -18.57 -1.24
CA ARG A 425 8.78 -20.02 -1.02
C ARG A 425 7.90 -20.42 0.16
N PHE A 426 7.83 -19.57 1.18
CA PHE A 426 7.02 -19.83 2.37
C PHE A 426 5.52 -19.58 2.14
N PHE A 427 5.16 -18.53 1.38
CA PHE A 427 3.77 -18.09 1.20
C PHE A 427 3.11 -18.59 -0.08
N ALA A 428 3.84 -18.61 -1.19
CA ALA A 428 3.35 -19.04 -2.50
C ALA A 428 3.57 -20.55 -2.75
N GLY A 429 4.37 -21.22 -1.91
CA GLY A 429 4.73 -22.63 -2.09
C GLY A 429 5.92 -22.86 -3.03
N SER A 430 6.36 -24.11 -3.13
CA SER A 430 7.53 -24.54 -3.92
C SER A 430 7.19 -25.22 -5.24
N GLY A 431 5.90 -25.36 -5.57
CA GLY A 431 5.40 -26.31 -6.58
C GLY A 431 4.69 -25.72 -7.79
N THR A 432 4.65 -24.40 -7.97
CA THR A 432 3.83 -23.77 -9.01
C THR A 432 4.65 -23.25 -10.18
N GLU A 433 4.31 -23.72 -11.39
CA GLU A 433 4.66 -23.09 -12.66
C GLU A 433 4.07 -21.66 -12.77
N SER A 434 3.06 -21.35 -11.95
CA SER A 434 2.50 -20.02 -11.68
C SER A 434 3.32 -19.25 -10.63
N SER A 435 4.30 -18.48 -11.07
CA SER A 435 5.12 -17.67 -10.17
C SER A 435 4.43 -16.35 -9.77
N ALA A 436 4.41 -16.04 -8.47
CA ALA A 436 3.98 -14.74 -7.92
C ALA A 436 4.72 -13.53 -8.56
N VAL A 437 5.88 -13.79 -9.19
CA VAL A 437 6.62 -12.84 -10.03
C VAL A 437 6.91 -13.50 -11.37
N ASN A 438 6.41 -12.92 -12.45
CA ASN A 438 6.65 -13.34 -13.83
C ASN A 438 7.40 -12.23 -14.57
N VAL A 439 8.74 -12.33 -14.59
CA VAL A 439 9.59 -11.30 -15.21
C VAL A 439 9.61 -11.49 -16.72
N GLN A 440 8.96 -10.59 -17.44
CA GLN A 440 8.92 -10.59 -18.90
C GLN A 440 9.43 -9.26 -19.46
N ARG A 441 10.14 -9.32 -20.59
CA ARG A 441 10.43 -8.12 -21.36
C ARG A 441 9.13 -7.68 -22.03
N PHE A 442 8.73 -6.44 -21.79
CA PHE A 442 7.48 -5.91 -22.29
C PHE A 442 7.67 -4.44 -22.63
N TRP A 443 7.57 -4.08 -23.91
CA TRP A 443 7.72 -2.69 -24.37
C TRP A 443 6.35 -2.03 -24.54
N GLY A 444 6.22 -0.78 -24.08
CA GLY A 444 5.07 0.08 -24.38
C GLY A 444 4.09 0.27 -23.21
N PHE A 445 4.20 -0.51 -22.13
CA PHE A 445 3.26 -0.46 -21.01
C PHE A 445 1.79 -0.47 -21.53
N ILE A 446 0.91 0.39 -21.05
CA ILE A 446 -0.48 0.52 -21.54
C ILE A 446 -0.64 1.68 -22.54
N ALA A 447 0.44 2.13 -23.17
CA ALA A 447 0.33 3.17 -24.19
C ALA A 447 -0.33 2.60 -25.46
N GLU A 448 -1.33 3.29 -25.99
CA GLU A 448 -2.02 2.91 -27.23
C GLU A 448 -1.07 2.90 -28.44
N ASP A 449 -0.18 3.89 -28.52
CA ASP A 449 0.95 3.91 -29.47
C ASP A 449 2.25 3.59 -28.73
N THR A 450 2.82 2.41 -29.03
CA THR A 450 4.07 1.93 -28.43
C THR A 450 5.32 2.49 -29.09
N SER A 451 5.20 3.39 -30.09
CA SER A 451 6.35 4.11 -30.63
C SER A 451 7.01 5.00 -29.56
N TRP A 452 8.26 5.41 -29.76
CA TRP A 452 8.90 6.36 -28.84
C TRP A 452 8.12 7.68 -28.73
N ALA A 453 7.55 8.15 -29.84
CA ALA A 453 6.71 9.35 -29.85
C ALA A 453 5.40 9.13 -29.08
N GLY A 454 4.76 7.97 -29.28
CA GLY A 454 3.55 7.56 -28.56
C GLY A 454 3.76 7.44 -27.06
N VAL A 455 4.86 6.80 -26.63
CA VAL A 455 5.25 6.71 -25.21
C VAL A 455 5.50 8.08 -24.58
N LEU A 456 6.19 8.97 -25.29
CA LEU A 456 6.44 10.34 -24.82
C LEU A 456 5.14 11.16 -24.73
N LEU A 457 4.25 11.01 -25.71
CA LEU A 457 2.93 11.65 -25.71
C LEU A 457 2.07 11.10 -24.56
N TYR A 458 2.05 9.79 -24.37
CA TYR A 458 1.36 9.14 -23.26
C TYR A 458 1.84 9.69 -21.91
N LEU A 459 3.15 9.76 -21.69
CA LEU A 459 3.74 10.33 -20.47
C LEU A 459 3.35 11.79 -20.29
N LEU A 460 3.36 12.58 -21.37
CA LEU A 460 2.96 13.98 -21.35
C LEU A 460 1.48 14.13 -20.97
N VAL A 461 0.59 13.31 -21.52
CA VAL A 461 -0.85 13.35 -21.22
C VAL A 461 -1.11 12.95 -19.77
N VAL A 462 -0.57 11.82 -19.32
CA VAL A 462 -0.84 11.27 -17.98
C VAL A 462 -0.20 12.11 -16.87
N THR A 463 1.00 12.66 -17.10
CA THR A 463 1.75 13.42 -16.08
C THR A 463 1.65 14.94 -16.26
N GLY A 464 1.03 15.41 -17.33
CA GLY A 464 0.98 16.83 -17.69
C GLY A 464 2.38 17.42 -17.79
N LEU A 465 2.57 18.60 -17.19
CA LEU A 465 3.86 19.29 -17.22
C LEU A 465 4.83 18.84 -16.12
N ALA A 466 4.46 17.91 -15.24
CA ALA A 466 5.29 17.54 -14.08
C ALA A 466 6.65 16.95 -14.50
N LEU A 467 6.67 15.98 -15.41
CA LEU A 467 7.91 15.39 -15.89
C LEU A 467 8.73 16.40 -16.71
N PRO A 468 8.21 17.05 -17.78
CA PRO A 468 8.99 18.01 -18.56
C PRO A 468 9.63 19.12 -17.70
N VAL A 469 8.85 19.72 -16.79
CA VAL A 469 9.37 20.76 -15.88
C VAL A 469 10.35 20.17 -14.88
N GLY A 470 10.11 18.96 -14.37
CA GLY A 470 11.02 18.25 -13.47
C GLY A 470 12.39 17.96 -14.12
N TRP A 471 12.41 17.57 -15.39
CA TRP A 471 13.64 17.33 -16.15
C TRP A 471 14.43 18.61 -16.40
N ILE A 472 13.75 19.70 -16.81
CA ILE A 472 14.38 21.02 -16.96
C ILE A 472 14.92 21.49 -15.61
N ALA A 473 14.13 21.35 -14.54
CA ALA A 473 14.52 21.67 -13.18
C ALA A 473 15.78 20.92 -12.74
N ALA A 474 15.92 19.65 -13.12
CA ALA A 474 17.10 18.85 -12.79
C ALA A 474 18.41 19.49 -13.26
N LEU A 475 18.40 20.19 -14.40
CA LEU A 475 19.59 20.80 -15.00
C LEU A 475 20.10 21.99 -14.16
N GLU A 476 19.22 22.70 -13.46
CA GLU A 476 19.54 23.90 -12.69
C GLU A 476 19.68 23.64 -11.17
N LEU A 477 19.33 22.44 -10.71
CA LEU A 477 19.34 22.07 -9.31
C LEU A 477 20.59 21.30 -8.89
N GLY A 478 20.76 21.13 -7.57
CA GLY A 478 21.91 20.46 -6.97
C GLY A 478 22.03 18.97 -7.34
N ARG A 479 23.17 18.36 -7.02
CA ARG A 479 23.47 16.94 -7.30
C ARG A 479 22.36 15.99 -6.82
N LEU A 480 21.84 16.20 -5.61
CA LEU A 480 20.81 15.33 -5.03
C LEU A 480 19.49 15.39 -5.80
N ALA A 481 19.11 16.57 -6.32
CA ALA A 481 17.94 16.74 -7.17
C ALA A 481 18.08 15.96 -8.49
N ARG A 482 19.27 16.00 -9.10
CA ARG A 482 19.59 15.23 -10.31
C ARG A 482 19.56 13.73 -10.07
N LEU A 483 20.02 13.27 -8.90
CA LEU A 483 19.95 11.85 -8.53
C LEU A 483 18.51 11.37 -8.32
N LEU A 484 17.64 12.20 -7.73
CA LEU A 484 16.20 11.89 -7.64
C LEU A 484 15.56 11.79 -9.02
N MET A 485 15.86 12.74 -9.92
CA MET A 485 15.35 12.68 -11.29
C MET A 485 15.90 11.50 -12.07
N ALA A 486 17.18 11.15 -11.93
CA ALA A 486 17.74 9.96 -12.55
C ALA A 486 17.03 8.67 -12.08
N ALA A 487 16.74 8.58 -10.77
CA ALA A 487 15.99 7.44 -10.24
C ALA A 487 14.53 7.42 -10.75
N SER A 488 13.89 8.59 -10.84
CA SER A 488 12.58 8.75 -11.51
C SER A 488 12.61 8.25 -12.96
N THR A 489 13.65 8.59 -13.72
CA THR A 489 13.84 8.11 -15.10
C THR A 489 13.98 6.60 -15.17
N VAL A 490 14.82 6.02 -14.31
CA VAL A 490 15.06 4.56 -14.30
C VAL A 490 13.75 3.82 -13.99
N LEU A 491 12.93 4.33 -13.09
CA LEU A 491 11.60 3.76 -12.79
C LEU A 491 10.65 3.86 -13.99
N ILE A 492 10.66 4.97 -14.73
CA ILE A 492 9.87 5.12 -15.97
C ILE A 492 10.37 4.15 -17.04
N LEU A 493 11.69 4.03 -17.25
CA LEU A 493 12.23 3.08 -18.21
C LEU A 493 11.87 1.63 -17.82
N PHE A 494 11.93 1.30 -16.53
CA PHE A 494 11.51 0.00 -16.02
C PHE A 494 10.04 -0.29 -16.30
N LEU A 495 9.15 0.66 -15.97
CA LEU A 495 7.71 0.61 -16.24
C LEU A 495 7.41 0.23 -17.69
N PHE A 496 8.12 0.84 -18.65
CA PHE A 496 7.89 0.63 -20.08
C PHE A 496 8.62 -0.57 -20.67
N SER A 497 9.52 -1.22 -19.94
CA SER A 497 10.41 -2.27 -20.51
C SER A 497 10.23 -3.65 -19.87
N VAL A 498 9.60 -3.74 -18.70
CA VAL A 498 9.52 -4.97 -17.91
C VAL A 498 8.12 -5.14 -17.34
N SER A 499 7.52 -6.32 -17.53
CA SER A 499 6.38 -6.77 -16.71
C SER A 499 6.87 -7.70 -15.61
N LEU A 500 6.32 -7.56 -14.41
CA LEU A 500 6.61 -8.43 -13.25
C LEU A 500 5.45 -9.37 -12.90
N THR A 501 4.28 -9.11 -13.45
CA THR A 501 3.02 -9.80 -13.18
C THR A 501 2.31 -10.06 -14.50
N VAL A 502 1.35 -10.97 -14.50
CA VAL A 502 0.51 -11.22 -15.68
C VAL A 502 -0.34 -10.01 -16.05
N ASP A 503 -0.75 -9.22 -15.04
CA ASP A 503 -1.39 -7.93 -15.25
C ASP A 503 -0.33 -6.82 -15.30
N VAL A 504 -0.04 -6.31 -16.50
CA VAL A 504 0.94 -5.23 -16.70
C VAL A 504 0.48 -3.91 -16.07
N THR A 505 -0.83 -3.70 -15.89
CA THR A 505 -1.38 -2.44 -15.35
C THR A 505 -0.87 -2.19 -13.94
N ALA A 506 -0.55 -3.25 -13.18
CA ALA A 506 0.03 -3.15 -11.83
C ALA A 506 1.31 -2.31 -11.77
N ASN A 507 2.03 -2.18 -12.89
CA ASN A 507 3.24 -1.35 -13.01
C ASN A 507 2.97 0.16 -12.88
N HIS A 508 1.72 0.64 -12.97
CA HIS A 508 1.37 2.06 -12.79
C HIS A 508 1.99 2.67 -11.50
N LYS A 509 2.16 1.86 -10.45
CA LYS A 509 2.84 2.23 -9.21
C LYS A 509 4.25 2.81 -9.44
N TYR A 510 5.00 2.30 -10.42
CA TYR A 510 6.33 2.81 -10.75
C TYR A 510 6.29 4.23 -11.32
N LEU A 511 5.26 4.58 -12.10
CA LEU A 511 5.06 5.97 -12.53
C LEU A 511 4.73 6.87 -11.34
N ILE A 512 3.84 6.41 -10.44
CA ILE A 512 3.49 7.18 -9.23
C ILE A 512 4.73 7.40 -8.35
N ILE A 513 5.56 6.38 -8.17
CA ILE A 513 6.83 6.50 -7.43
C ILE A 513 7.79 7.45 -8.15
N ALA A 514 7.90 7.37 -9.48
CA ALA A 514 8.71 8.31 -10.26
C ALA A 514 8.26 9.76 -10.03
N LEU A 515 6.94 10.02 -10.06
CA LEU A 515 6.35 11.32 -9.77
C LEU A 515 6.58 11.77 -8.32
N LEU A 516 6.58 10.85 -7.36
CA LEU A 516 6.97 11.14 -5.97
C LEU A 516 8.39 11.70 -5.91
N LEU A 517 9.35 11.05 -6.60
CA LEU A 517 10.73 11.52 -6.65
C LEU A 517 10.86 12.85 -7.39
N ALA A 518 10.12 13.03 -8.50
CA ALA A 518 10.12 14.25 -9.31
C ALA A 518 9.44 15.45 -8.61
N SER A 519 8.50 15.20 -7.68
CA SER A 519 7.81 16.26 -6.93
C SER A 519 8.78 17.14 -6.11
N VAL A 520 9.87 16.56 -5.62
CA VAL A 520 10.89 17.24 -4.81
C VAL A 520 11.65 18.31 -5.61
N PRO A 521 12.30 18.00 -6.76
CA PRO A 521 12.94 19.02 -7.61
C PRO A 521 11.93 20.01 -8.20
N LEU A 522 10.74 19.55 -8.59
CA LEU A 522 9.68 20.42 -9.09
C LEU A 522 9.29 21.50 -8.05
N ALA A 523 9.06 21.08 -6.81
CA ALA A 523 8.81 21.98 -5.68
C ALA A 523 9.97 22.93 -5.42
N GLY A 524 11.22 22.45 -5.59
CA GLY A 524 12.43 23.25 -5.47
C GLY A 524 12.50 24.41 -6.46
N VAL A 525 12.18 24.17 -7.74
CA VAL A 525 12.15 25.21 -8.78
C VAL A 525 11.00 26.19 -8.58
N LEU A 526 9.80 25.71 -8.27
CA LEU A 526 8.66 26.59 -7.98
C LEU A 526 8.94 27.49 -6.77
N ALA A 527 9.57 26.94 -5.72
CA ALA A 527 10.02 27.72 -4.57
C ALA A 527 11.14 28.74 -4.91
N ARG A 528 11.95 28.48 -5.94
CA ARG A 528 12.94 29.44 -6.48
C ARG A 528 12.26 30.57 -7.23
N LEU A 529 11.34 30.24 -8.13
CA LEU A 529 10.61 31.22 -8.93
C LEU A 529 9.74 32.14 -8.06
N LEU A 530 9.04 31.60 -7.06
CA LEU A 530 8.23 32.40 -6.12
C LEU A 530 9.06 33.36 -5.26
N ALA A 531 10.28 32.96 -4.91
CA ALA A 531 11.21 33.80 -4.16
C ALA A 531 11.97 34.80 -5.06
N HIS A 532 11.82 34.71 -6.37
CA HIS A 532 12.50 35.60 -7.32
C HIS A 532 11.93 37.03 -7.23
N ARG A 533 12.76 38.05 -7.52
CA ARG A 533 12.34 39.45 -7.45
C ARG A 533 11.38 39.85 -8.59
N SER A 534 11.53 39.23 -9.76
CA SER A 534 10.69 39.48 -10.94
C SER A 534 9.23 39.07 -10.70
N VAL A 535 8.30 39.98 -10.98
CA VAL A 535 6.86 39.71 -10.95
C VAL A 535 6.48 38.64 -11.98
N ALA A 536 7.08 38.68 -13.18
CA ALA A 536 6.83 37.67 -14.22
C ALA A 536 7.21 36.25 -13.76
N ALA A 537 8.32 36.10 -13.02
CA ALA A 537 8.72 34.81 -12.47
C ALA A 537 7.71 34.29 -11.43
N LYS A 538 7.13 35.17 -10.61
CA LYS A 538 6.08 34.80 -9.65
C LYS A 538 4.78 34.41 -10.34
N ILE A 539 4.37 35.17 -11.37
CA ILE A 539 3.19 34.85 -12.18
C ILE A 539 3.36 33.48 -12.85
N LEU A 540 4.53 33.22 -13.45
CA LEU A 540 4.85 31.93 -14.03
C LEU A 540 4.76 30.80 -12.99
N ALA A 541 5.33 31.00 -11.81
CA ALA A 541 5.28 29.98 -10.75
C ALA A 541 3.85 29.70 -10.28
N ILE A 542 3.02 30.74 -10.10
CA ILE A 542 1.61 30.58 -9.72
C ILE A 542 0.84 29.87 -10.83
N GLY A 543 1.03 30.26 -12.09
CA GLY A 543 0.41 29.59 -13.23
C GLY A 543 0.80 28.12 -13.33
N LEU A 544 2.08 27.79 -13.14
CA LEU A 544 2.56 26.42 -13.09
C LEU A 544 1.94 25.64 -11.92
N ILE A 545 1.84 26.23 -10.72
CA ILE A 545 1.18 25.56 -9.57
C ILE A 545 -0.27 25.23 -9.91
N VAL A 546 -1.01 26.16 -10.51
CA VAL A 546 -2.41 25.94 -10.91
C VAL A 546 -2.50 24.80 -11.94
N VAL A 547 -1.68 24.81 -12.98
CA VAL A 547 -1.68 23.75 -14.02
C VAL A 547 -1.25 22.39 -13.45
N LEU A 548 -0.25 22.37 -12.59
CA LEU A 548 0.30 21.13 -12.02
C LEU A 548 -0.58 20.50 -10.95
N THR A 549 -1.55 21.24 -10.38
CA THR A 549 -2.42 20.76 -9.29
C THR A 549 -3.91 20.73 -9.65
N GLY A 550 -4.31 21.39 -10.74
CA GLY A 550 -5.72 21.55 -11.12
C GLY A 550 -6.47 20.24 -11.28
N THR A 551 -5.87 19.25 -11.96
CA THR A 551 -6.48 17.92 -12.13
C THR A 551 -6.70 17.23 -10.79
N GLY A 552 -5.68 17.16 -9.94
CA GLY A 552 -5.81 16.56 -8.61
C GLY A 552 -6.80 17.28 -7.68
N LEU A 553 -6.94 18.61 -7.79
CA LEU A 553 -7.95 19.36 -7.03
C LEU A 553 -9.37 18.98 -7.44
N HIS A 554 -9.62 18.85 -8.73
CA HIS A 554 -10.90 18.40 -9.26
C HIS A 554 -11.21 16.96 -8.81
N GLU A 555 -10.20 16.09 -8.76
CA GLU A 555 -10.36 14.70 -8.31
C GLU A 555 -10.80 14.55 -6.86
N ILE A 556 -10.44 15.47 -5.96
CA ILE A 556 -10.94 15.43 -4.58
C ILE A 556 -12.48 15.51 -4.58
N ARG A 557 -13.04 16.43 -5.37
CA ARG A 557 -14.49 16.61 -5.47
C ARG A 557 -15.16 15.41 -6.17
N LEU A 558 -14.53 14.92 -7.22
CA LEU A 558 -14.97 13.74 -7.98
C LEU A 558 -15.10 12.51 -7.09
N LEU A 559 -14.08 12.22 -6.27
CA LEU A 559 -14.09 11.06 -5.37
C LEU A 559 -15.26 11.10 -4.39
N THR A 560 -15.56 12.29 -3.84
CA THR A 560 -16.74 12.46 -2.98
C THR A 560 -18.05 12.20 -3.73
N ASN A 561 -18.14 12.55 -5.02
CA ASN A 561 -19.32 12.23 -5.82
C ASN A 561 -19.46 10.73 -6.08
N ILE A 562 -18.36 10.06 -6.46
CA ILE A 562 -18.34 8.60 -6.65
C ILE A 562 -18.80 7.89 -5.37
N ASN A 563 -18.29 8.31 -4.20
CA ASN A 563 -18.57 7.68 -2.91
C ASN A 563 -19.92 8.05 -2.28
N ARG A 564 -20.74 8.87 -2.95
CA ARG A 564 -22.16 9.00 -2.58
C ARG A 564 -22.87 7.66 -2.70
N ASN A 565 -22.46 6.86 -3.67
CA ASN A 565 -22.89 5.48 -3.81
C ASN A 565 -21.88 4.57 -3.09
N LYS A 566 -22.41 3.76 -2.19
CA LYS A 566 -21.65 2.75 -1.44
C LYS A 566 -22.33 1.40 -1.58
N LEU A 567 -21.54 0.34 -1.66
CA LEU A 567 -22.00 -1.03 -1.60
C LEU A 567 -22.09 -1.43 -0.11
N PRO A 568 -23.29 -1.65 0.45
CA PRO A 568 -23.45 -2.05 1.84
C PRO A 568 -23.29 -3.57 1.98
N LEU A 569 -22.69 -4.00 3.10
CA LEU A 569 -22.69 -5.39 3.55
C LEU A 569 -23.21 -5.51 4.97
N PRO A 570 -24.19 -6.39 5.25
CA PRO A 570 -24.69 -6.56 6.60
C PRO A 570 -23.63 -7.21 7.49
N LEU A 571 -23.34 -6.56 8.62
CA LEU A 571 -22.42 -7.12 9.63
C LEU A 571 -23.08 -8.25 10.41
N GLU A 572 -24.41 -8.26 10.50
CA GLU A 572 -25.21 -9.31 11.10
C GLU A 572 -25.96 -10.07 10.00
N SER A 573 -25.67 -11.36 9.87
CA SER A 573 -26.36 -12.27 8.94
C SER A 573 -26.51 -13.63 9.60
N PRO A 574 -27.72 -14.21 9.64
CA PRO A 574 -27.94 -15.55 10.19
C PRO A 574 -27.06 -16.60 9.52
N VAL A 575 -26.85 -16.48 8.20
CA VAL A 575 -25.96 -17.37 7.42
C VAL A 575 -24.52 -17.26 7.92
N VAL A 576 -24.01 -16.03 8.07
CA VAL A 576 -22.62 -15.80 8.52
C VAL A 576 -22.42 -16.29 9.96
N SER A 577 -23.37 -16.01 10.86
CA SER A 577 -23.32 -16.48 12.25
C SER A 577 -23.30 -18.00 12.31
N TRP A 578 -24.17 -18.67 11.55
CA TRP A 578 -24.20 -20.12 11.47
C TRP A 578 -22.88 -20.69 10.93
N ILE A 579 -22.31 -20.11 9.86
CA ILE A 579 -21.01 -20.56 9.32
C ILE A 579 -19.92 -20.42 10.38
N MET A 580 -19.92 -19.30 11.12
CA MET A 580 -18.93 -19.05 12.16
C MET A 580 -19.01 -20.04 13.33
N GLU A 581 -20.22 -20.43 13.72
CA GLU A 581 -20.48 -21.30 14.86
C GLU A 581 -20.40 -22.80 14.52
N GLN A 582 -20.85 -23.19 13.33
CA GLN A 582 -21.08 -24.60 12.97
C GLN A 582 -20.00 -25.18 12.05
N THR A 583 -19.11 -24.36 11.48
CA THR A 583 -18.01 -24.88 10.66
C THR A 583 -16.65 -24.62 11.30
N PRO A 584 -15.65 -25.49 11.05
CA PRO A 584 -14.27 -25.19 11.40
C PRO A 584 -13.82 -23.84 10.82
N PRO A 585 -12.99 -23.06 11.53
CA PRO A 585 -12.52 -21.75 11.06
C PRO A 585 -11.81 -21.76 9.70
N ARG A 586 -11.11 -22.87 9.41
CA ARG A 586 -10.29 -23.06 8.20
C ARG A 586 -11.02 -23.73 7.05
N SER A 587 -12.34 -23.89 7.15
CA SER A 587 -13.08 -24.62 6.14
C SER A 587 -13.14 -23.87 4.82
N ILE A 588 -13.03 -24.65 3.75
CA ILE A 588 -13.11 -24.18 2.36
C ILE A 588 -14.51 -24.48 1.84
N PHE A 589 -15.17 -23.45 1.32
CA PHE A 589 -16.50 -23.56 0.75
C PHE A 589 -16.44 -23.50 -0.77
N LEU A 590 -17.24 -24.34 -1.41
CA LEU A 590 -17.68 -24.13 -2.78
C LEU A 590 -18.87 -23.16 -2.73
N THR A 591 -18.78 -22.06 -3.47
CA THR A 591 -19.76 -20.97 -3.48
C THR A 591 -19.97 -20.47 -4.89
N ALA A 592 -20.89 -19.51 -5.10
CA ALA A 592 -20.81 -18.62 -6.25
C ALA A 592 -19.44 -17.91 -6.28
N PRO A 593 -18.99 -17.40 -7.44
CA PRO A 593 -17.74 -16.65 -7.56
C PRO A 593 -17.85 -15.25 -6.93
N TYR A 594 -18.10 -15.20 -5.62
CA TYR A 594 -18.37 -13.99 -4.87
C TYR A 594 -17.23 -12.98 -4.97
N HIS A 595 -17.61 -11.70 -5.09
CA HIS A 595 -16.71 -10.55 -5.06
C HIS A 595 -16.70 -9.91 -3.65
N TYR A 596 -17.36 -8.76 -3.47
CA TYR A 596 -17.58 -8.10 -2.18
C TYR A 596 -18.87 -8.66 -1.54
N HIS A 597 -18.74 -9.76 -0.79
CA HIS A 597 -19.89 -10.52 -0.27
C HIS A 597 -19.81 -10.82 1.24
N ALA A 598 -20.96 -10.89 1.90
CA ALA A 598 -21.08 -11.09 3.34
C ALA A 598 -20.48 -12.43 3.81
N PHE A 599 -20.45 -13.46 2.95
CA PHE A 599 -19.82 -14.75 3.22
C PHE A 599 -18.39 -14.61 3.79
N PHE A 600 -17.57 -13.73 3.20
CA PHE A 600 -16.18 -13.54 3.64
C PHE A 600 -16.07 -12.93 5.04
N TYR A 601 -17.14 -12.33 5.56
CA TYR A 601 -17.18 -11.86 6.94
C TYR A 601 -17.14 -13.00 7.96
N SER A 602 -17.48 -14.24 7.55
CA SER A 602 -17.28 -15.43 8.37
C SER A 602 -15.80 -15.80 8.60
N GLY A 603 -14.90 -15.24 7.79
CA GLY A 603 -13.48 -15.57 7.74
C GLY A 603 -13.15 -16.90 7.07
N ARG A 604 -14.15 -17.67 6.60
CA ARG A 604 -13.94 -18.88 5.80
C ARG A 604 -13.54 -18.51 4.38
N GLN A 605 -12.94 -19.47 3.68
CA GLN A 605 -12.39 -19.23 2.34
C GLN A 605 -13.31 -19.85 1.28
N ALA A 606 -13.42 -19.18 0.14
CA ALA A 606 -14.03 -19.74 -1.05
C ALA A 606 -12.97 -20.50 -1.85
N TYR A 607 -13.31 -21.69 -2.34
CA TYR A 607 -12.47 -22.45 -3.26
C TYR A 607 -12.22 -21.65 -4.55
N TYR A 608 -13.28 -20.99 -5.04
CA TYR A 608 -13.27 -20.14 -6.23
C TYR A 608 -14.25 -18.97 -6.06
N GLY A 609 -13.72 -17.80 -5.73
CA GLY A 609 -14.44 -16.52 -5.71
C GLY A 609 -14.27 -15.75 -7.02
N HIS A 610 -14.44 -14.43 -7.00
CA HIS A 610 -14.20 -13.59 -8.17
C HIS A 610 -12.76 -13.71 -8.69
N ALA A 611 -12.61 -14.20 -9.91
CA ALA A 611 -11.34 -14.67 -10.47
C ALA A 611 -10.30 -13.56 -10.69
N TYR A 612 -10.71 -12.33 -11.01
CA TYR A 612 -9.79 -11.27 -11.46
C TYR A 612 -8.60 -11.08 -10.52
N TYR A 613 -8.82 -11.07 -9.20
CA TYR A 613 -7.72 -10.83 -8.27
C TYR A 613 -6.75 -12.01 -8.17
N ALA A 614 -7.26 -13.24 -8.18
CA ALA A 614 -6.42 -14.43 -8.18
C ALA A 614 -5.60 -14.52 -9.47
N TRP A 615 -6.25 -14.26 -10.62
CA TRP A 615 -5.60 -14.17 -11.92
C TRP A 615 -4.51 -13.10 -11.93
N SER A 616 -4.82 -11.87 -11.48
CA SER A 616 -3.85 -10.76 -11.46
C SER A 616 -2.63 -11.04 -10.56
N ALA A 617 -2.81 -11.86 -9.51
CA ALA A 617 -1.75 -12.34 -8.63
C ALA A 617 -0.99 -13.55 -9.20
N GLY A 618 -1.40 -14.08 -10.36
CA GLY A 618 -0.72 -15.13 -11.11
C GLY A 618 -1.25 -16.55 -10.85
N HIS A 619 -2.40 -16.73 -10.21
CA HIS A 619 -3.02 -18.05 -10.04
C HIS A 619 -3.66 -18.56 -11.33
N ASP A 620 -3.72 -19.89 -11.53
CA ASP A 620 -4.46 -20.49 -12.66
C ASP A 620 -5.96 -20.55 -12.35
N THR A 621 -6.65 -19.49 -12.75
CA THR A 621 -8.10 -19.39 -12.55
C THR A 621 -8.90 -20.16 -13.59
N ALA A 622 -8.35 -20.45 -14.76
CA ALA A 622 -9.09 -21.05 -15.88
C ALA A 622 -9.30 -22.55 -15.67
N GLU A 623 -8.26 -23.25 -15.23
CA GLU A 623 -8.36 -24.67 -14.86
C GLU A 623 -9.34 -24.84 -13.70
N ARG A 624 -9.22 -24.01 -12.66
CA ARG A 624 -10.09 -24.09 -11.48
C ARG A 624 -11.54 -23.77 -11.79
N GLU A 625 -11.80 -22.81 -12.67
CA GLU A 625 -13.16 -22.50 -13.13
C GLU A 625 -13.81 -23.72 -13.79
N THR A 626 -13.06 -24.41 -14.66
CA THR A 626 -13.52 -25.62 -15.35
C THR A 626 -13.84 -26.75 -14.35
N LEU A 627 -12.97 -26.93 -13.35
CA LEU A 627 -13.19 -27.89 -12.28
C LEU A 627 -14.46 -27.58 -11.48
N VAL A 628 -14.67 -26.31 -11.10
CA VAL A 628 -15.86 -25.87 -10.36
C VAL A 628 -17.13 -26.09 -11.17
N LYS A 629 -17.14 -25.74 -12.46
CA LYS A 629 -18.27 -26.02 -13.36
C LYS A 629 -18.59 -27.51 -13.42
N THR A 630 -17.57 -28.36 -13.47
CA THR A 630 -17.72 -29.82 -13.50
C THR A 630 -18.30 -30.35 -12.18
N LEU A 631 -17.80 -29.87 -11.04
CA LEU A 631 -18.31 -30.25 -9.71
C LEU A 631 -19.79 -29.85 -9.54
N LEU A 632 -20.15 -28.62 -9.90
CA LEU A 632 -21.51 -28.11 -9.71
C LEU A 632 -22.54 -28.80 -10.62
N SER A 633 -22.14 -29.22 -11.82
CA SER A 633 -23.01 -29.90 -12.80
C SER A 633 -22.93 -31.42 -12.74
N SER A 634 -22.35 -31.98 -11.67
CA SER A 634 -22.14 -33.41 -11.51
C SER A 634 -23.45 -34.22 -11.51
N THR A 635 -23.34 -35.46 -11.97
CA THR A 635 -24.43 -36.46 -12.05
C THR A 635 -23.95 -37.77 -11.41
N GLU A 636 -24.83 -38.77 -11.33
CA GLU A 636 -24.51 -40.11 -10.79
C GLU A 636 -23.29 -40.77 -11.46
N GLU A 637 -23.06 -40.50 -12.75
CA GLU A 637 -21.92 -41.05 -13.50
C GLU A 637 -20.56 -40.58 -12.95
N ASN A 638 -20.52 -39.37 -12.39
CA ASN A 638 -19.30 -38.72 -11.92
C ASN A 638 -19.11 -38.83 -10.40
N TRP A 639 -20.03 -39.48 -9.67
CA TRP A 639 -20.02 -39.55 -8.20
C TRP A 639 -18.67 -39.96 -7.57
N PRO A 640 -17.98 -41.02 -8.04
CA PRO A 640 -16.69 -41.41 -7.46
C PRO A 640 -15.60 -40.34 -7.63
N LEU A 641 -15.57 -39.68 -8.79
CA LEU A 641 -14.60 -38.62 -9.10
C LEU A 641 -14.84 -37.38 -8.24
N VAL A 642 -16.11 -37.03 -7.99
CA VAL A 642 -16.49 -35.90 -7.13
C VAL A 642 -15.87 -36.07 -5.74
N ILE A 643 -15.98 -37.25 -5.13
CA ILE A 643 -15.41 -37.53 -3.81
C ILE A 643 -13.88 -37.40 -3.80
N GLU A 644 -13.20 -37.88 -4.83
CA GLU A 644 -11.75 -37.76 -4.96
C GLU A 644 -11.31 -36.29 -5.05
N VAL A 645 -11.97 -35.50 -5.90
CA VAL A 645 -11.69 -34.08 -6.06
C VAL A 645 -11.95 -33.30 -4.76
N LEU A 646 -13.08 -33.54 -4.10
CA LEU A 646 -13.42 -32.86 -2.83
C LEU A 646 -12.38 -33.14 -1.75
N LYS A 647 -11.85 -34.38 -1.69
CA LYS A 647 -10.80 -34.79 -0.76
C LYS A 647 -9.45 -34.15 -1.10
N ASP A 648 -9.03 -34.21 -2.36
CA ASP A 648 -7.75 -33.66 -2.83
C ASP A 648 -7.68 -32.14 -2.63
N GLN A 649 -8.75 -31.45 -3.05
CA GLN A 649 -8.89 -30.00 -2.98
C GLN A 649 -9.32 -29.50 -1.59
N LYS A 650 -9.64 -30.42 -0.66
CA LYS A 650 -10.05 -30.15 0.73
C LYS A 650 -11.26 -29.22 0.82
N ILE A 651 -12.24 -29.40 -0.08
CA ILE A 651 -13.48 -28.67 -0.07
C ILE A 651 -14.41 -29.29 0.98
N ASP A 652 -14.83 -28.49 1.95
CA ASP A 652 -15.57 -28.96 3.12
C ASP A 652 -17.09 -28.76 2.99
N TYR A 653 -17.53 -27.67 2.36
CA TYR A 653 -18.95 -27.31 2.30
C TYR A 653 -19.31 -26.76 0.93
N LEU A 654 -20.60 -26.86 0.57
CA LEU A 654 -21.19 -26.17 -0.57
C LEU A 654 -22.28 -25.24 -0.05
N LEU A 655 -22.23 -23.97 -0.45
CA LEU A 655 -23.27 -22.98 -0.19
C LEU A 655 -23.93 -22.61 -1.52
N ILE A 656 -25.24 -22.84 -1.60
CA ILE A 656 -26.07 -22.53 -2.77
C ILE A 656 -27.06 -21.45 -2.35
N ASP A 657 -27.01 -20.31 -3.02
CA ASP A 657 -27.95 -19.20 -2.88
C ASP A 657 -28.45 -18.76 -4.26
N ASP A 658 -29.26 -17.71 -4.30
CA ASP A 658 -29.78 -17.18 -5.56
C ASP A 658 -28.69 -16.61 -6.47
N ASP A 659 -27.55 -16.15 -5.92
CA ASP A 659 -26.40 -15.72 -6.72
C ASP A 659 -25.81 -16.91 -7.51
N LEU A 660 -25.63 -18.07 -6.87
CA LEU A 660 -25.15 -19.27 -7.56
C LEU A 660 -26.17 -19.83 -8.55
N ARG A 661 -27.47 -19.87 -8.17
CA ARG A 661 -28.55 -20.41 -9.02
C ARG A 661 -28.74 -19.62 -10.31
N ASN A 662 -28.59 -18.30 -10.23
CA ASN A 662 -28.83 -17.38 -11.35
C ASN A 662 -27.54 -16.97 -12.08
N HIS A 663 -26.38 -17.51 -11.69
CA HIS A 663 -25.12 -17.15 -12.33
C HIS A 663 -25.11 -17.60 -13.80
N PRO A 664 -24.74 -16.74 -14.76
CA PRO A 664 -24.79 -17.07 -16.19
C PRO A 664 -23.89 -18.26 -16.57
N ASP A 665 -22.70 -18.35 -15.96
CA ASP A 665 -21.67 -19.33 -16.32
C ASP A 665 -21.65 -20.61 -15.46
N PHE A 666 -22.36 -20.66 -14.34
CA PHE A 666 -22.37 -21.80 -13.43
C PHE A 666 -23.76 -22.42 -13.37
N ARG A 667 -23.85 -23.74 -13.53
CA ARG A 667 -25.10 -24.49 -13.39
C ARG A 667 -24.94 -25.50 -12.27
N VAL A 668 -25.83 -25.43 -11.28
CA VAL A 668 -25.82 -26.30 -10.13
C VAL A 668 -26.89 -27.39 -10.26
N ASN A 669 -26.49 -28.65 -10.11
CA ASN A 669 -27.40 -29.78 -10.06
C ASN A 669 -27.80 -30.07 -8.60
N GLU A 670 -28.74 -29.28 -8.06
CA GLU A 670 -29.19 -29.44 -6.67
C GLU A 670 -29.78 -30.82 -6.38
N ALA A 671 -30.39 -31.50 -7.37
CA ALA A 671 -30.93 -32.84 -7.21
C ALA A 671 -29.83 -33.86 -6.87
N PHE A 672 -28.66 -33.76 -7.52
CA PHE A 672 -27.49 -34.57 -7.21
C PHE A 672 -26.99 -34.31 -5.78
N PHE A 673 -26.81 -33.04 -5.40
CA PHE A 673 -26.32 -32.73 -4.04
C PHE A 673 -27.32 -33.15 -2.95
N ASN A 674 -28.62 -33.03 -3.20
CA ASN A 674 -29.67 -33.51 -2.30
C ASN A 674 -29.66 -35.04 -2.12
N ALA A 675 -29.32 -35.79 -3.18
CA ALA A 675 -29.26 -37.25 -3.12
C ALA A 675 -28.02 -37.75 -2.35
N HIS A 676 -26.89 -37.05 -2.46
CA HIS A 676 -25.59 -37.55 -2.00
C HIS A 676 -25.05 -36.91 -0.73
N PHE A 677 -25.39 -35.67 -0.43
CA PHE A 677 -24.81 -34.91 0.67
C PHE A 677 -25.86 -34.47 1.69
N GLN A 678 -25.45 -34.38 2.95
CA GLN A 678 -26.33 -33.91 4.00
C GLN A 678 -26.49 -32.40 3.89
N ARG A 679 -27.73 -31.96 3.76
CA ARG A 679 -28.10 -30.56 3.98
C ARG A 679 -28.03 -30.25 5.48
N VAL A 680 -27.17 -29.32 5.85
CA VAL A 680 -26.88 -28.98 7.25
C VAL A 680 -27.49 -27.65 7.69
N ALA A 681 -27.85 -26.77 6.75
CA ALA A 681 -28.62 -25.55 7.04
C ALA A 681 -29.42 -25.06 5.84
N GLU A 682 -30.44 -24.26 6.14
CA GLU A 682 -31.33 -23.62 5.17
C GLU A 682 -31.79 -22.26 5.72
N PHE A 683 -31.74 -21.22 4.87
CA PHE A 683 -32.11 -19.85 5.20
C PHE A 683 -32.95 -19.26 4.05
N PRO A 684 -34.27 -19.53 4.02
CA PRO A 684 -35.14 -19.09 2.92
C PRO A 684 -35.17 -17.57 2.74
N GLU A 685 -35.08 -16.82 3.83
CA GLU A 685 -35.10 -15.35 3.84
C GLU A 685 -33.77 -14.69 3.45
N GLN A 686 -32.72 -15.48 3.22
CA GLN A 686 -31.38 -15.00 2.85
C GLN A 686 -31.01 -15.56 1.49
N ALA A 687 -31.63 -15.04 0.43
CA ALA A 687 -31.41 -15.48 -0.96
C ALA A 687 -31.58 -17.01 -1.15
N ASN A 688 -32.57 -17.60 -0.46
CA ASN A 688 -32.83 -19.04 -0.47
C ASN A 688 -31.58 -19.89 -0.19
N THR A 689 -30.72 -19.45 0.73
CA THR A 689 -29.42 -20.10 0.99
C THR A 689 -29.60 -21.50 1.56
N VAL A 690 -28.87 -22.46 1.01
CA VAL A 690 -28.77 -23.84 1.49
C VAL A 690 -27.29 -24.22 1.63
N ILE A 691 -26.94 -24.92 2.73
CA ILE A 691 -25.57 -25.38 2.97
C ILE A 691 -25.54 -26.90 3.06
N TYR A 692 -24.63 -27.52 2.30
CA TYR A 692 -24.35 -28.95 2.30
C TYR A 692 -22.98 -29.23 2.94
N ASP A 693 -22.90 -30.32 3.71
CA ASP A 693 -21.63 -30.87 4.19
C ASP A 693 -21.05 -31.82 3.15
N LEU A 694 -19.90 -31.44 2.58
CA LEU A 694 -19.22 -32.19 1.53
C LEU A 694 -18.16 -33.15 2.08
N ARG A 695 -17.97 -33.19 3.41
CA ARG A 695 -16.92 -33.98 4.08
C ARG A 695 -17.27 -35.46 4.21
N LYS A 696 -18.26 -35.97 3.49
CA LYS A 696 -18.63 -37.39 3.45
C LYS A 696 -17.46 -38.32 3.13
N TRP A 697 -16.43 -37.82 2.44
CA TRP A 697 -15.17 -38.53 2.23
C TRP A 697 -14.40 -38.85 3.52
N ARG A 698 -14.65 -38.15 4.63
CA ARG A 698 -14.07 -38.43 5.94
C ARG A 698 -14.69 -39.66 6.60
N ASP A 699 -15.89 -40.05 6.20
CA ASP A 699 -16.57 -41.27 6.66
C ASP A 699 -16.17 -42.51 5.85
N LEU A 700 -15.50 -42.30 4.70
CA LEU A 700 -15.00 -43.33 3.79
C LEU A 700 -13.49 -43.60 3.98
N ALA A 701 -12.83 -42.89 4.90
CA ALA A 701 -11.42 -43.03 5.27
C ALA A 701 -11.29 -43.71 6.63
#